data_AF-A0A139WNE9-F1
#
_entry.id   AF-A0A139WNE9-F1
#
_cell.length_a   1.000
_cell.length_b   1.000
_cell.length_c   1.000
_cell.angle_alpha   90.00
_cell.angle_beta   90.00
_cell.angle_gamma   90.00
#
_symmetry.space_group_name_H-M   'P 1'
#
loop_
_entity.id
_entity.type
_entity.pdbx_description
1 polymer ?
#
loop_
_entity_poly.entity_id
_entity_poly.type
_entity_poly.pdbx_seq_one_letter_code
_entity_poly.pdbx_strand_id
1 'polypeptide(L)'
;MLAVRIRNFLVCGCVLGTVVLSEKREGPLFNNEFAVHIPGGNEVADEIAAKHGFVNRGQVGSLKGFYLFEHKHVHKRSLQANDFYHQSLISEPQVHWVQQQHEKKRKKRDYVFRPSVTPFSQYFSAAAGPPPGALPSSSHSRLRYRAAPSPGEFPDPLFKEQWYLNGGAKDGLDMNLAPAWKKGYTGKGVVVSILDDGIQTNHPDLAQNYDPLASTDINGNDDDPMPQDNGDNKHGTRCAGEVAAVAYNQFCGIGVAYNSSIGGVRMLDGVVNDAVEARALGLNPEHIDIYSASWGPEDDGKTVDGPGPLARRAFIYGVTSGRKGKGSIFVWASGNGGRHTDSCNCDGYTNSIFTLSISSATQGGYKPWYLEECSSTLATTYSSGTPGHDKSVATVDMDARLRPDHICTVEHTGTSASAPLAAGICALALEANPSLTWRDMQYLVVLTSRSAPLEKESGWITNGVGRKVSHKFGYGLMDAGALVSLAEKWTTVPPQHICKSQELVEDRQIDAAYGTTLDFHMDVDACSNSLNEVHFLEHVQCKISLRFFPRGNLRIILISPMGTTSTLLFERPRDVVSSNFDDWPFLSVHFWGERAEGRWTLRIVNAGNRHVNQPGVLKKWQLIFYGTSVNPIRVRPAGRPQSSPWKSPLNTFTFPTVSESVTQVTDNFFKDFHNFPNLYSFAGSEPEQAVSSLDGKKTKIRDNDNNIDDEDEETKENCDEQCDDQGCFGRGPTKCIACRNKRMDRTCVSTCPPRSYADSQGVCQPCHEACETCTGSDQKSCLTCSPGHVRVVDLDICLQQCPEGYFQDFIAKTCTPCQANCANCQDRPDHCTSCDHHLLLYQNKCLAFCPPNTYETEDYTCAPCHETCETCNGSNSSQCVSCTQGRFWHENRCVKECPAHHYADPHQHECIECPPGCSECNKTTCISCLDDWQVNAKGRCVPHGSERCDIDQYFDGGLCKPCHSTCESCDGPTEHACLSCASPLILQDTRCVAVCDKTFFHDKGTRLCEPCLHTCTKCVSKMNCSECIPGLHLQSGECSSTCATGYYSDKGICARCYMSCKTCSGPAHNQCVSCPQGWQLLAGECRPDCPEGYYKTEYGCQKCHYSCRNCIGCKVQEDKRRIDVQALLLSAQPVSTLQLIGPFNFITGLAIIAVLCVVILFITVFIVLQRNSIQAAPRGYSRVSIKKPKVTCNYNVVAVSDGDSSDSDSSEGHNLVTKPKADRTAC
;
A
#
# COMPACT_ATOMS: atom_id res chain seq x y z
N MET A 1 15.10 67.83 -15.90
CA MET A 1 13.84 68.40 -16.42
C MET A 1 13.18 67.37 -17.32
N LEU A 2 11.89 67.12 -17.07
CA LEU A 2 10.82 66.64 -17.97
C LEU A 2 11.24 65.72 -19.14
N ALA A 3 10.93 64.42 -19.11
CA ALA A 3 9.60 63.85 -19.26
C ALA A 3 8.93 64.15 -20.62
N VAL A 4 8.64 63.05 -21.31
CA VAL A 4 7.59 62.83 -22.31
C VAL A 4 7.82 63.42 -23.72
N ARG A 5 8.13 62.55 -24.68
CA ARG A 5 7.26 62.28 -25.86
C ARG A 5 7.81 61.19 -26.80
N ILE A 6 7.00 60.13 -26.93
CA ILE A 6 6.69 59.34 -28.15
C ILE A 6 7.65 58.21 -28.54
N ARG A 7 7.23 56.95 -28.26
CA ARG A 7 6.95 55.94 -29.32
C ARG A 7 6.32 54.67 -28.74
N ASN A 8 5.00 54.55 -28.94
CA ASN A 8 4.35 53.24 -29.05
C ASN A 8 4.76 52.64 -30.40
N PHE A 9 5.30 51.42 -30.37
CA PHE A 9 5.24 50.32 -31.35
C PHE A 9 6.45 49.42 -31.10
N LEU A 10 6.30 48.45 -30.18
CA LEU A 10 7.28 47.39 -29.94
C LEU A 10 6.54 46.05 -29.99
N VAL A 11 6.54 45.47 -31.18
CA VAL A 11 6.14 44.09 -31.46
C VAL A 11 7.31 43.44 -32.19
N CYS A 12 7.57 42.18 -31.83
CA CYS A 12 8.47 41.20 -32.44
C CYS A 12 9.97 41.25 -32.13
N GLY A 13 10.40 40.24 -31.36
CA GLY A 13 11.64 39.51 -31.64
C GLY A 13 12.69 39.53 -30.53
N CYS A 14 12.53 38.70 -29.50
CA CYS A 14 13.61 37.98 -28.81
C CYS A 14 13.00 37.01 -27.78
N VAL A 15 12.71 35.79 -28.25
CA VAL A 15 12.41 34.61 -27.43
C VAL A 15 13.56 33.63 -27.64
N LEU A 16 13.82 32.83 -26.60
CA LEU A 16 14.50 31.53 -26.58
C LEU A 16 15.96 31.53 -26.14
N GLY A 17 16.11 31.57 -24.82
CA GLY A 17 17.31 31.16 -24.09
C GLY A 17 16.97 30.81 -22.64
N THR A 18 15.88 30.07 -22.40
CA THR A 18 15.58 29.52 -21.06
C THR A 18 16.25 28.16 -20.94
N VAL A 19 17.35 28.14 -20.19
CA VAL A 19 17.91 26.93 -19.60
C VAL A 19 16.82 26.30 -18.74
N VAL A 20 16.21 25.22 -19.23
CA VAL A 20 15.37 24.34 -18.42
C VAL A 20 16.33 23.59 -17.50
N LEU A 21 16.48 24.07 -16.28
CA LEU A 21 16.98 23.26 -15.18
C LEU A 21 15.94 22.15 -14.97
N SER A 22 16.19 20.99 -15.57
CA SER A 22 15.55 19.75 -15.17
C SER A 22 16.00 19.46 -13.74
N GLU A 23 15.15 19.77 -12.76
CA GLU A 23 15.30 19.22 -11.42
C GLU A 23 15.22 17.69 -11.55
N LYS A 24 16.39 17.05 -11.44
CA LYS A 24 16.51 15.60 -11.36
C LYS A 24 15.61 15.11 -10.22
N ARG A 25 14.74 14.14 -10.52
CA ARG A 25 14.09 13.28 -9.53
C ARG A 25 15.17 12.72 -8.60
N GLU A 26 15.18 13.12 -7.33
CA GLU A 26 16.03 12.45 -6.33
C GLU A 26 15.48 11.03 -6.15
N GLY A 27 16.24 10.03 -6.62
CA GLY A 27 15.95 8.63 -6.35
C GLY A 27 16.16 8.27 -4.86
N PRO A 28 15.64 7.12 -4.40
CA PRO A 28 15.83 6.68 -3.02
C PRO A 28 17.32 6.53 -2.69
N LEU A 29 17.70 6.96 -1.48
CA LEU A 29 19.06 6.82 -0.95
C LEU A 29 19.14 5.51 -0.15
N PHE A 30 19.70 4.48 -0.77
CA PHE A 30 19.92 3.18 -0.15
C PHE A 30 21.05 3.21 0.87
N ASN A 31 20.89 2.46 1.95
CA ASN A 31 21.92 2.30 2.98
C ASN A 31 22.54 0.89 2.93
N ASN A 32 23.46 0.61 3.86
CA ASN A 32 24.16 -0.67 3.93
C ASN A 32 23.43 -1.74 4.77
N GLU A 33 22.14 -1.52 5.05
CA GLU A 33 21.31 -2.40 5.87
C GLU A 33 20.27 -3.13 5.02
N PHE A 34 19.97 -4.37 5.41
CA PHE A 34 19.10 -5.28 4.70
C PHE A 34 18.16 -5.92 5.73
N ALA A 35 16.87 -5.67 5.59
CA ALA A 35 15.87 -6.40 6.35
C ALA A 35 15.63 -7.76 5.67
N VAL A 36 15.66 -8.84 6.44
CA VAL A 36 15.52 -10.20 5.94
C VAL A 36 14.50 -10.97 6.77
N HIS A 37 13.69 -11.80 6.12
CA HIS A 37 12.77 -12.71 6.81
C HIS A 37 13.34 -14.13 6.82
N ILE A 38 13.71 -14.61 8.01
CA ILE A 38 14.31 -15.92 8.26
C ILE A 38 13.48 -16.61 9.36
N PRO A 39 12.53 -17.49 8.99
CA PRO A 39 11.69 -18.17 9.97
C PRO A 39 12.44 -19.13 10.90
N GLY A 40 13.67 -19.50 10.54
CA GLY A 40 14.54 -20.41 11.30
C GLY A 40 15.00 -19.86 12.66
N GLY A 41 14.74 -18.59 12.96
CA GLY A 41 15.09 -17.96 14.25
C GLY A 41 16.50 -17.36 14.27
N ASN A 42 16.92 -16.89 15.46
CA ASN A 42 18.13 -16.08 15.61
C ASN A 42 19.40 -16.83 15.21
N GLU A 43 19.54 -18.10 15.62
CA GLU A 43 20.73 -18.91 15.34
C GLU A 43 20.96 -19.04 13.84
N VAL A 44 19.89 -19.34 13.10
CA VAL A 44 19.93 -19.44 11.64
C VAL A 44 20.24 -18.08 10.99
N ALA A 45 19.68 -17.00 11.53
CA ALA A 45 19.99 -15.65 11.05
C ALA A 45 21.47 -15.27 11.27
N ASP A 46 22.05 -15.64 12.42
CA ASP A 46 23.46 -15.40 12.72
C ASP A 46 24.38 -16.22 11.79
N GLU A 47 24.05 -17.48 11.53
CA GLU A 47 24.77 -18.33 10.59
C GLU A 47 24.77 -17.75 9.17
N ILE A 48 23.60 -17.32 8.69
CA ILE A 48 23.46 -16.73 7.35
C ILE A 48 24.17 -15.38 7.26
N ALA A 49 24.05 -14.54 8.28
CA ALA A 49 24.75 -13.26 8.31
C ALA A 49 26.26 -13.47 8.24
N ALA A 50 26.82 -14.35 9.09
CA ALA A 50 28.24 -14.67 9.10
C ALA A 50 28.73 -15.25 7.77
N LYS A 51 27.93 -16.15 7.16
CA LYS A 51 28.23 -16.77 5.86
C LYS A 51 28.44 -15.75 4.74
N HIS A 52 27.65 -14.68 4.73
CA HIS A 52 27.69 -13.65 3.69
C HIS A 52 28.43 -12.37 4.10
N GLY A 53 29.15 -12.39 5.21
CA GLY A 53 29.93 -11.24 5.69
C GLY A 53 29.09 -10.10 6.28
N PHE A 54 27.81 -10.35 6.58
CA PHE A 54 26.93 -9.43 7.28
C PHE A 54 27.10 -9.55 8.80
N VAL A 55 26.74 -8.47 9.48
CA VAL A 55 26.51 -8.45 10.91
C VAL A 55 25.00 -8.49 11.15
N ASN A 56 24.50 -9.49 11.86
CA ASN A 56 23.12 -9.52 12.30
C ASN A 56 22.93 -8.49 13.44
N ARG A 57 22.10 -7.47 13.22
CA ARG A 57 21.72 -6.46 14.21
C ARG A 57 20.55 -6.91 15.09
N GLY A 58 20.05 -8.13 14.87
CA GLY A 58 18.97 -8.73 15.65
C GLY A 58 17.61 -8.57 14.99
N GLN A 59 16.57 -8.97 15.72
CA GLN A 59 15.19 -8.96 15.24
C GLN A 59 14.67 -7.51 15.09
N VAL A 60 13.90 -7.26 14.03
CA VAL A 60 13.24 -5.96 13.79
C VAL A 60 12.02 -5.84 14.71
N GLY A 61 12.23 -5.23 15.89
CA GLY A 61 11.18 -5.02 16.87
C GLY A 61 10.49 -6.32 17.28
N SER A 62 9.16 -6.30 17.34
CA SER A 62 8.33 -7.47 17.66
C SER A 62 8.05 -8.42 16.49
N LEU A 63 8.58 -8.14 15.29
CA LEU A 63 8.33 -8.94 14.10
C LEU A 63 9.14 -10.24 14.13
N LYS A 64 8.52 -11.33 14.61
CA LYS A 64 9.15 -12.66 14.69
C LYS A 64 9.67 -13.12 13.33
N GLY A 65 10.95 -13.47 13.29
CA GLY A 65 11.64 -13.97 12.09
C GLY A 65 12.11 -12.89 11.14
N PHE A 66 11.88 -11.60 11.40
CA PHE A 66 12.44 -10.50 10.61
C PHE A 66 13.69 -9.96 11.29
N TYR A 67 14.82 -9.94 10.58
CA TYR A 67 16.13 -9.52 11.09
C TYR A 67 16.67 -8.36 10.28
N LEU A 68 17.51 -7.52 10.92
CA LEU A 68 18.24 -6.46 10.24
C LEU A 68 19.69 -6.85 10.10
N PHE A 69 20.16 -7.00 8.87
CA PHE A 69 21.56 -7.31 8.56
C PHE A 69 22.28 -6.06 8.10
N GLU A 70 23.53 -5.88 8.50
CA GLU A 70 24.36 -4.77 8.03
C GLU A 70 25.64 -5.30 7.36
N HIS A 71 25.98 -4.75 6.21
CA HIS A 71 27.20 -5.11 5.49
C HIS A 71 28.25 -3.99 5.52
N LYS A 72 29.49 -4.30 5.94
CA LYS A 72 30.57 -3.29 6.08
C LYS A 72 31.12 -2.79 4.75
N HIS A 73 31.05 -3.61 3.69
CA HIS A 73 31.54 -3.25 2.35
C HIS A 73 30.47 -2.65 1.43
N VAL A 74 29.22 -2.54 1.90
CA VAL A 74 28.18 -1.79 1.17
C VAL A 74 28.25 -0.33 1.61
N HIS A 75 28.12 0.60 0.66
CA HIS A 75 28.11 2.02 0.98
C HIS A 75 26.93 2.35 1.91
N LYS A 76 27.22 3.09 2.98
CA LYS A 76 26.20 3.58 3.92
C LYS A 76 25.17 4.50 3.28
N ARG A 77 25.49 5.08 2.11
CA ARG A 77 24.61 5.94 1.33
C ARG A 77 24.90 5.76 -0.16
N SER A 78 23.88 5.39 -0.93
CA SER A 78 23.97 5.12 -2.36
C SER A 78 22.68 5.52 -3.08
N LEU A 79 22.79 6.05 -4.30
CA LEU A 79 21.62 6.32 -5.16
C LEU A 79 21.11 5.06 -5.88
N GLN A 80 21.82 3.94 -5.74
CA GLN A 80 21.50 2.66 -6.35
C GLN A 80 21.50 1.56 -5.30
N ALA A 81 20.57 0.62 -5.43
CA ALA A 81 20.54 -0.59 -4.61
C ALA A 81 21.80 -1.44 -4.88
N ASN A 82 22.24 -2.19 -3.88
CA ASN A 82 23.34 -3.12 -4.01
C ASN A 82 22.79 -4.50 -4.34
N ASP A 83 22.68 -4.75 -5.64
CA ASP A 83 22.13 -6.01 -6.15
C ASP A 83 22.98 -7.22 -5.74
N PHE A 84 24.31 -7.10 -5.71
CA PHE A 84 25.19 -8.23 -5.35
C PHE A 84 24.84 -8.83 -3.97
N TYR A 85 24.78 -7.99 -2.94
CA TYR A 85 24.48 -8.44 -1.58
C TYR A 85 23.00 -8.79 -1.39
N HIS A 86 22.10 -8.07 -2.05
CA HIS A 86 20.67 -8.43 -2.09
C HIS A 86 20.45 -9.85 -2.62
N GLN A 87 21.11 -10.18 -3.73
CA GLN A 87 21.05 -11.50 -4.37
C GLN A 87 21.72 -12.59 -3.52
N SER A 88 22.85 -12.27 -2.87
CA SER A 88 23.53 -13.22 -1.98
C SER A 88 22.61 -13.71 -0.85
N LEU A 89 21.81 -12.81 -0.27
CA LEU A 89 20.85 -13.14 0.79
C LEU A 89 19.62 -13.88 0.26
N ILE A 90 19.04 -13.45 -0.87
CA ILE A 90 17.89 -14.14 -1.49
C ILE A 90 18.25 -15.57 -1.92
N SER A 91 19.51 -15.83 -2.27
CA SER A 91 19.98 -17.16 -2.66
C SER A 91 19.99 -18.18 -1.52
N GLU A 92 19.90 -17.73 -0.26
CA GLU A 92 19.82 -18.63 0.90
C GLU A 92 18.43 -19.24 1.05
N PRO A 93 18.29 -20.58 1.07
CA PRO A 93 16.98 -21.25 1.06
C PRO A 93 16.13 -20.97 2.30
N GLN A 94 16.76 -20.52 3.40
CA GLN A 94 16.10 -20.19 4.66
C GLN A 94 15.68 -18.70 4.72
N VAL A 95 16.06 -17.88 3.75
CA VAL A 95 15.66 -16.47 3.62
C VAL A 95 14.43 -16.40 2.71
N HIS A 96 13.29 -15.97 3.26
CA HIS A 96 12.02 -15.90 2.53
C HIS A 96 11.74 -14.54 1.88
N TRP A 97 12.39 -13.48 2.35
CA TRP A 97 12.21 -12.11 1.85
C TRP A 97 13.41 -11.26 2.24
N VAL A 98 13.81 -10.33 1.37
CA VAL A 98 14.89 -9.38 1.61
C VAL A 98 14.48 -8.01 1.09
N GLN A 99 14.81 -6.96 1.82
CA GLN A 99 14.72 -5.58 1.34
C GLN A 99 15.91 -4.78 1.84
N GLN A 100 16.69 -4.24 0.90
CA GLN A 100 17.69 -3.24 1.26
C GLN A 100 16.98 -1.97 1.74
N GLN A 101 17.39 -1.49 2.90
CA GLN A 101 16.79 -0.31 3.50
C GLN A 101 17.25 0.95 2.74
N HIS A 102 16.39 1.95 2.74
CA HIS A 102 16.68 3.26 2.17
C HIS A 102 16.09 4.35 3.06
N GLU A 103 16.68 5.54 2.97
CA GLU A 103 16.26 6.70 3.75
C GLU A 103 14.83 7.10 3.36
N LYS A 104 13.96 7.15 4.36
CA LYS A 104 12.63 7.74 4.28
C LYS A 104 12.69 9.15 4.85
N LYS A 105 12.30 10.14 4.04
CA LYS A 105 12.19 11.52 4.54
C LYS A 105 10.96 11.59 5.45
N ARG A 106 11.21 11.72 6.76
CA ARG A 106 10.18 11.90 7.78
C ARG A 106 10.40 13.22 8.50
N LYS A 107 9.32 13.95 8.73
CA LYS A 107 9.38 15.27 9.35
C LYS A 107 8.58 15.26 10.66
N LYS A 108 9.24 15.66 11.74
CA LYS A 108 8.54 15.97 13.00
C LYS A 108 7.67 17.20 12.81
N ARG A 109 6.49 17.19 13.42
CA ARG A 109 5.48 18.25 13.26
C ARG A 109 5.70 19.41 14.25
N ASP A 110 6.94 19.88 14.37
CA ASP A 110 7.29 21.06 15.19
C ASP A 110 7.24 22.37 14.37
N TYR A 111 6.82 23.48 14.98
CA TYR A 111 6.84 24.81 14.38
C TYR A 111 7.72 25.75 15.20
N VAL A 112 8.93 26.02 14.70
CA VAL A 112 9.87 26.97 15.31
C VAL A 112 9.58 28.38 14.79
N PHE A 113 9.03 29.24 15.65
CA PHE A 113 8.97 30.67 15.38
C PHE A 113 10.41 31.22 15.39
N ARG A 114 10.94 31.64 14.24
CA ARG A 114 12.21 32.41 14.19
C ARG A 114 11.92 33.84 14.68
N PRO A 115 12.40 34.28 15.84
CA PRO A 115 12.20 35.65 16.27
C PRO A 115 13.10 36.54 15.41
N SER A 116 12.50 37.45 14.63
CA SER A 116 13.23 38.62 14.16
C SER A 116 13.60 39.46 15.39
N VAL A 117 14.88 39.48 15.72
CA VAL A 117 15.46 40.22 16.84
C VAL A 117 15.10 41.71 16.75
N THR A 118 14.37 42.22 17.74
CA THR A 118 14.45 43.64 18.15
C THR A 118 14.56 43.70 19.67
N PRO A 119 15.58 44.39 20.22
CA PRO A 119 15.80 44.43 21.65
C PRO A 119 14.99 45.57 22.26
N PHE A 120 13.97 45.26 23.06
CA PHE A 120 13.44 46.25 24.01
C PHE A 120 12.75 45.58 25.21
N SER A 121 13.56 44.96 26.08
CA SER A 121 13.19 44.81 27.49
C SER A 121 13.96 45.87 28.30
N GLN A 122 13.34 47.00 28.54
CA GLN A 122 13.56 47.90 29.69
C GLN A 122 12.65 49.11 29.51
N TYR A 123 12.25 49.71 30.63
CA TYR A 123 11.31 50.84 30.78
C TYR A 123 9.87 50.47 31.23
N PHE A 124 9.83 50.16 32.53
CA PHE A 124 8.92 50.70 33.55
C PHE A 124 7.58 50.04 33.88
N SER A 125 7.53 49.67 35.17
CA SER A 125 6.37 49.56 36.04
C SER A 125 5.68 50.92 36.31
N ALA A 126 4.43 50.80 36.77
CA ALA A 126 3.60 51.77 37.49
C ALA A 126 2.77 52.78 36.68
N ALA A 127 1.43 52.63 36.72
CA ALA A 127 0.51 53.56 37.40
C ALA A 127 -0.99 53.33 37.05
N ALA A 128 -1.78 53.14 38.10
CA ALA A 128 -3.12 53.71 38.38
C ALA A 128 -4.31 53.60 37.38
N GLY A 129 -5.36 52.87 37.81
CA GLY A 129 -6.73 53.41 38.01
C GLY A 129 -7.74 53.42 36.84
N PRO A 130 -8.99 52.89 37.00
CA PRO A 130 -10.06 52.93 36.01
C PRO A 130 -11.13 54.03 36.27
N PRO A 131 -11.90 54.46 35.26
CA PRO A 131 -13.32 54.82 35.47
C PRO A 131 -14.26 54.44 34.28
N PRO A 132 -15.61 54.56 34.40
CA PRO A 132 -16.52 53.46 34.07
C PRO A 132 -17.63 53.75 33.03
N GLY A 133 -18.30 52.68 32.58
CA GLY A 133 -19.75 52.65 32.34
C GLY A 133 -20.27 52.76 30.90
N ALA A 134 -20.95 51.71 30.41
CA ALA A 134 -22.30 51.77 29.84
C ALA A 134 -22.79 50.36 29.40
N LEU A 135 -23.94 49.93 29.95
CA LEU A 135 -24.79 48.83 29.46
C LEU A 135 -25.79 49.38 28.41
N PRO A 136 -26.31 48.58 27.46
CA PRO A 136 -27.55 47.79 27.70
C PRO A 136 -27.51 46.36 27.12
N SER A 137 -27.87 45.32 27.88
CA SER A 137 -29.22 44.70 27.94
C SER A 137 -29.71 44.03 26.64
N SER A 138 -29.52 42.72 26.53
CA SER A 138 -30.55 41.79 26.04
C SER A 138 -30.36 40.38 26.62
N SER A 139 -31.48 39.72 26.88
CA SER A 139 -31.69 38.66 27.87
C SER A 139 -31.35 37.24 27.40
N HIS A 140 -30.66 36.54 28.29
CA HIS A 140 -30.23 35.14 28.35
C HIS A 140 -31.18 34.03 27.86
N SER A 141 -30.59 33.00 27.26
CA SER A 141 -30.80 31.59 27.68
C SER A 141 -29.55 31.12 28.44
N ARG A 142 -29.74 30.66 29.68
CA ARG A 142 -28.68 30.37 30.66
C ARG A 142 -28.05 28.99 30.38
N LEU A 143 -26.81 28.96 29.90
CA LEU A 143 -25.91 27.84 30.13
C LEU A 143 -25.60 27.79 31.64
N ARG A 144 -25.83 26.65 32.27
CA ARG A 144 -25.49 26.42 33.68
C ARG A 144 -23.97 26.62 33.85
N TYR A 145 -23.59 27.67 34.59
CA TYR A 145 -22.23 27.89 35.06
C TYR A 145 -21.73 26.62 35.77
N ARG A 146 -20.76 25.93 35.18
CA ARG A 146 -19.97 24.90 35.88
C ARG A 146 -18.96 25.61 36.77
N ALA A 147 -18.81 25.12 37.99
CA ALA A 147 -17.73 25.53 38.87
C ALA A 147 -16.40 25.16 38.20
N ALA A 148 -15.65 26.17 37.75
CA ALA A 148 -14.24 26.02 37.42
C ALA A 148 -13.51 25.41 38.64
N PRO A 149 -12.48 24.57 38.43
CA PRO A 149 -11.62 24.15 39.54
C PRO A 149 -11.12 25.41 40.26
N SER A 150 -11.27 25.43 41.59
CA SER A 150 -10.88 26.57 42.40
C SER A 150 -9.38 26.84 42.21
N PRO A 151 -8.94 28.12 42.18
CA PRO A 151 -7.52 28.45 42.19
C PRO A 151 -6.88 27.83 43.45
N GLY A 152 -6.17 26.71 43.30
CA GLY A 152 -5.61 25.93 44.41
C GLY A 152 -5.72 24.40 44.34
N GLU A 153 -6.28 23.80 43.28
CA GLU A 153 -6.39 22.33 43.18
C GLU A 153 -5.04 21.63 42.87
N PHE A 154 -4.14 22.29 42.14
CA PHE A 154 -2.76 21.85 41.91
C PHE A 154 -1.79 23.00 42.21
N PRO A 155 -0.70 22.76 42.97
CA PRO A 155 0.27 23.79 43.33
C PRO A 155 1.26 24.13 42.18
N ASP A 156 1.20 23.39 41.07
CA ASP A 156 2.18 23.44 39.98
C ASP A 156 2.13 24.78 39.20
N PRO A 157 3.27 25.48 39.00
CA PRO A 157 3.29 26.89 38.56
C PRO A 157 2.60 27.21 37.23
N LEU A 158 2.68 26.31 36.25
CA LEU A 158 2.11 26.44 34.90
C LEU A 158 0.71 25.87 34.78
N PHE A 159 0.14 25.23 35.80
CA PHE A 159 -1.24 24.71 35.72
C PHE A 159 -2.25 25.82 35.36
N LYS A 160 -2.00 27.05 35.82
CA LYS A 160 -2.79 28.24 35.44
C LYS A 160 -2.68 28.62 33.95
N GLU A 161 -1.57 28.29 33.30
CA GLU A 161 -1.34 28.52 31.88
C GLU A 161 -1.84 27.36 31.01
N GLN A 162 -2.09 26.18 31.59
CA GLN A 162 -2.69 25.02 30.92
C GLN A 162 -4.21 25.19 30.72
N TRP A 163 -4.57 26.21 29.94
CA TRP A 163 -5.94 26.67 29.68
C TRP A 163 -6.86 25.58 29.12
N TYR A 164 -6.31 24.59 28.42
CA TYR A 164 -7.01 23.45 27.83
C TYR A 164 -7.43 22.39 28.87
N LEU A 165 -6.93 22.48 30.11
CA LEU A 165 -7.24 21.57 31.22
C LEU A 165 -8.19 22.19 32.27
N ASN A 166 -8.25 23.52 32.38
CA ASN A 166 -8.79 24.22 33.55
C ASN A 166 -9.91 25.24 33.23
N GLY A 167 -10.59 25.10 32.09
CA GLY A 167 -11.65 26.00 31.64
C GLY A 167 -11.14 27.35 31.13
N GLY A 168 -9.86 27.45 30.78
CA GLY A 168 -9.22 28.69 30.30
C GLY A 168 -9.40 28.97 28.81
N ALA A 169 -10.10 28.12 28.04
CA ALA A 169 -10.45 28.43 26.66
C ALA A 169 -11.57 29.50 26.60
N LYS A 170 -11.80 30.07 25.42
CA LYS A 170 -12.85 31.08 25.24
C LYS A 170 -14.22 30.48 25.62
N ASP A 171 -15.05 31.28 26.28
CA ASP A 171 -16.35 30.89 26.86
C ASP A 171 -16.29 29.89 28.03
N GLY A 172 -15.13 29.70 28.66
CA GLY A 172 -14.96 28.84 29.83
C GLY A 172 -14.92 27.35 29.48
N LEU A 173 -14.46 27.03 28.27
CA LEU A 173 -14.40 25.66 27.75
C LEU A 173 -13.02 25.02 28.00
N ASP A 174 -12.98 23.69 28.00
CA ASP A 174 -11.80 22.83 28.12
C ASP A 174 -12.12 21.42 27.59
N MET A 175 -11.15 20.48 27.69
CA MET A 175 -11.35 19.06 27.35
C MET A 175 -12.04 18.24 28.47
N ASN A 176 -12.63 18.92 29.47
CA ASN A 176 -13.45 18.36 30.53
C ASN A 176 -12.75 17.22 31.32
N LEU A 177 -11.52 17.46 31.78
CA LEU A 177 -10.72 16.47 32.54
C LEU A 177 -11.09 16.39 34.02
N ALA A 178 -11.49 17.51 34.63
CA ALA A 178 -11.79 17.56 36.06
C ALA A 178 -12.78 16.48 36.54
N PRO A 179 -13.86 16.13 35.81
CA PRO A 179 -14.73 15.01 36.18
C PRO A 179 -14.04 13.64 36.17
N ALA A 180 -13.08 13.40 35.28
CA ALA A 180 -12.30 12.15 35.27
C ALA A 180 -11.36 12.07 36.48
N TRP A 181 -10.62 13.14 36.76
CA TRP A 181 -9.74 13.22 37.93
C TRP A 181 -10.51 13.13 39.25
N LYS A 182 -11.69 13.78 39.36
CA LYS A 182 -12.57 13.67 40.54
C LYS A 182 -13.12 12.26 40.79
N LYS A 183 -13.19 11.43 39.74
CA LYS A 183 -13.51 10.01 39.85
C LYS A 183 -12.31 9.14 40.25
N GLY A 184 -11.11 9.72 40.32
CA GLY A 184 -9.87 9.04 40.69
C GLY A 184 -9.06 8.51 39.52
N TYR A 185 -9.48 8.74 38.27
CA TYR A 185 -8.74 8.32 37.08
C TYR A 185 -7.68 9.34 36.75
N THR A 186 -6.42 8.93 36.78
CA THR A 186 -5.22 9.78 36.67
C THR A 186 -4.17 9.20 35.71
N GLY A 187 -4.49 8.09 35.04
CA GLY A 187 -3.61 7.34 34.14
C GLY A 187 -2.90 6.15 34.80
N LYS A 188 -3.22 5.85 36.06
CA LYS A 188 -2.43 4.91 36.87
C LYS A 188 -2.44 3.51 36.27
N GLY A 189 -1.25 2.93 36.11
CA GLY A 189 -1.06 1.58 35.60
C GLY A 189 -1.21 1.43 34.08
N VAL A 190 -1.33 2.56 33.37
CA VAL A 190 -1.27 2.61 31.90
C VAL A 190 0.11 3.12 31.48
N VAL A 191 0.67 2.48 30.45
CA VAL A 191 2.01 2.80 29.94
C VAL A 191 1.90 3.48 28.58
N VAL A 192 2.46 4.68 28.45
CA VAL A 192 2.47 5.47 27.20
C VAL A 192 3.91 5.64 26.71
N SER A 193 4.13 5.53 25.41
CA SER A 193 5.42 5.77 24.77
C SER A 193 5.33 6.84 23.70
N ILE A 194 6.25 7.81 23.75
CA ILE A 194 6.38 8.89 22.76
C ILE A 194 7.37 8.45 21.68
N LEU A 195 6.92 8.28 20.44
CA LEU A 195 7.77 7.90 19.31
C LEU A 195 8.26 9.17 18.60
N ASP A 196 9.47 9.66 18.93
CA ASP A 196 9.91 11.00 18.51
C ASP A 196 11.46 11.17 18.51
N ASP A 197 11.95 12.36 18.89
CA ASP A 197 13.37 12.74 18.95
C ASP A 197 14.05 12.46 20.31
N GLY A 198 13.36 11.71 21.18
CA GLY A 198 13.83 11.29 22.49
C GLY A 198 13.05 11.91 23.66
N ILE A 199 13.32 11.45 24.87
CA ILE A 199 12.69 11.94 26.11
C ILE A 199 13.76 12.26 27.14
N GLN A 200 13.69 13.45 27.75
CA GLN A 200 14.59 13.81 28.85
C GLN A 200 14.24 13.03 30.13
N THR A 201 14.89 11.90 30.32
CA THR A 201 14.60 10.92 31.39
C THR A 201 14.80 11.48 32.79
N ASN A 202 15.73 12.43 32.95
CA ASN A 202 16.06 13.08 34.21
C ASN A 202 15.29 14.38 34.47
N HIS A 203 14.33 14.75 33.63
CA HIS A 203 13.52 15.96 33.82
C HIS A 203 12.75 15.86 35.14
N PRO A 204 12.78 16.87 36.03
CA PRO A 204 12.18 16.77 37.37
C PRO A 204 10.68 16.47 37.34
N ASP A 205 10.02 16.89 36.27
CA ASP A 205 8.58 16.69 36.07
C ASP A 205 8.23 15.40 35.30
N LEU A 206 9.22 14.60 34.88
CA LEU A 206 9.02 13.31 34.20
C LEU A 206 9.67 12.13 34.94
N ALA A 207 10.76 12.37 35.67
CA ALA A 207 11.62 11.32 36.22
C ALA A 207 10.89 10.30 37.11
N GLN A 208 9.84 10.72 37.83
CA GLN A 208 9.04 9.81 38.65
C GLN A 208 8.17 8.86 37.81
N ASN A 209 7.66 9.35 36.68
CA ASN A 209 6.78 8.59 35.79
C ASN A 209 7.56 7.88 34.66
N TYR A 210 8.84 8.19 34.50
CA TYR A 210 9.68 7.61 33.46
C TYR A 210 9.74 6.08 33.54
N ASP A 211 9.54 5.42 32.40
CA ASP A 211 9.57 3.97 32.27
C ASP A 211 10.61 3.52 31.23
N PRO A 212 11.69 2.84 31.65
CA PRO A 212 12.71 2.35 30.74
C PRO A 212 12.20 1.22 29.83
N LEU A 213 11.19 0.44 30.25
CA LEU A 213 10.61 -0.61 29.40
C LEU A 213 9.70 -0.05 28.30
N ALA A 214 9.30 1.22 28.42
CA ALA A 214 8.60 1.96 27.38
C ALA A 214 9.55 2.82 26.53
N SER A 215 10.86 2.60 26.65
CA SER A 215 11.88 3.48 26.07
C SER A 215 12.98 2.72 25.34
N THR A 216 13.58 3.35 24.32
CA THR A 216 14.80 2.87 23.64
C THR A 216 15.35 3.97 22.73
N ASP A 217 16.63 3.90 22.37
CA ASP A 217 17.23 4.74 21.34
C ASP A 217 17.60 3.92 20.11
N ILE A 218 16.80 4.07 19.05
CA ILE A 218 17.02 3.37 17.79
C ILE A 218 18.12 4.05 16.97
N ASN A 219 18.25 5.39 17.07
CA ASN A 219 19.27 6.13 16.34
C ASN A 219 20.67 5.95 16.94
N GLY A 220 20.77 5.90 18.27
CA GLY A 220 22.00 5.58 19.03
C GLY A 220 22.30 4.08 19.12
N ASN A 221 21.28 3.24 18.89
CA ASN A 221 21.32 1.79 19.05
C ASN A 221 21.71 1.38 20.49
N ASP A 222 21.02 1.96 21.46
CA ASP A 222 21.10 1.68 22.89
C ASP A 222 19.72 1.85 23.56
N ASP A 223 19.62 1.71 24.88
CA ASP A 223 18.36 1.76 25.60
C ASP A 223 18.07 3.14 26.25
N ASP A 224 18.96 4.13 26.09
CA ASP A 224 18.82 5.45 26.69
C ASP A 224 18.23 6.47 25.69
N PRO A 225 16.93 6.81 25.77
CA PRO A 225 16.28 7.69 24.82
C PRO A 225 16.62 9.17 25.01
N MET A 226 17.65 9.50 25.80
CA MET A 226 18.01 10.86 26.17
C MET A 226 18.31 11.70 24.91
N PRO A 227 17.60 12.83 24.68
CA PRO A 227 17.83 13.69 23.52
C PRO A 227 19.25 14.24 23.45
N GLN A 228 19.76 14.40 22.22
CA GLN A 228 21.01 15.13 22.00
C GLN A 228 20.80 16.63 22.22
N ASP A 229 21.71 17.28 22.97
CA ASP A 229 21.70 18.72 23.25
C ASP A 229 22.22 19.54 22.07
N ASN A 230 21.48 19.53 20.95
CA ASN A 230 21.79 20.30 19.74
C ASN A 230 20.81 21.47 19.49
N GLY A 231 19.84 21.67 20.40
CA GLY A 231 18.80 22.71 20.32
C GLY A 231 17.55 22.32 19.51
N ASP A 232 17.62 21.23 18.74
CA ASP A 232 16.51 20.75 17.91
C ASP A 232 15.70 19.65 18.61
N ASN A 233 16.33 18.80 19.43
CA ASN A 233 15.70 17.59 20.01
C ASN A 233 14.98 17.84 21.35
N LYS A 234 13.95 18.69 21.32
CA LYS A 234 13.11 19.02 22.48
C LYS A 234 11.68 18.52 22.35
N HIS A 235 11.32 18.00 21.18
CA HIS A 235 9.93 17.79 20.81
C HIS A 235 9.32 16.61 21.58
N GLY A 236 9.99 15.46 21.63
CA GLY A 236 9.52 14.29 22.38
C GLY A 236 9.39 14.54 23.88
N THR A 237 10.30 15.33 24.46
CA THR A 237 10.23 15.75 25.88
C THR A 237 8.98 16.59 26.15
N ARG A 238 8.67 17.58 25.31
CA ARG A 238 7.46 18.40 25.41
C ARG A 238 6.19 17.54 25.34
N CYS A 239 6.12 16.63 24.37
CA CYS A 239 5.00 15.70 24.20
C CYS A 239 4.83 14.77 25.41
N ALA A 240 5.92 14.28 26.01
CA ALA A 240 5.87 13.44 27.20
C ALA A 240 5.24 14.17 28.40
N GLY A 241 5.56 15.45 28.60
CA GLY A 241 4.98 16.25 29.69
C GLY A 241 3.48 16.48 29.53
N GLU A 242 2.97 16.61 28.30
CA GLU A 242 1.53 16.75 28.07
C GLU A 242 0.74 15.51 28.50
N VAL A 243 1.34 14.32 28.34
CA VAL A 243 0.75 13.06 28.79
C VAL A 243 0.89 12.92 30.30
N ALA A 244 2.11 12.99 30.83
CA ALA A 244 2.43 12.43 32.15
C ALA A 244 3.39 13.30 32.98
N ALA A 245 3.42 14.63 32.78
CA ALA A 245 4.06 15.52 33.76
C ALA A 245 3.46 15.30 35.16
N VAL A 246 4.31 15.23 36.17
CA VAL A 246 3.96 14.83 37.53
C VAL A 246 3.18 15.93 38.22
N ALA A 247 2.00 15.62 38.74
CA ALA A 247 1.23 16.58 39.51
C ALA A 247 1.74 16.73 40.96
N TYR A 248 1.50 17.89 41.57
CA TYR A 248 1.78 18.19 42.98
C TYR A 248 3.28 18.23 43.35
N ASN A 249 4.17 18.42 42.40
CA ASN A 249 5.62 18.47 42.62
C ASN A 249 6.20 19.90 42.58
N GLN A 250 5.38 20.90 42.24
CA GLN A 250 5.76 22.32 42.10
C GLN A 250 6.74 22.62 40.95
N PHE A 251 6.89 21.70 39.99
CA PHE A 251 7.59 21.94 38.74
C PHE A 251 6.58 22.17 37.61
N CYS A 252 7.00 22.92 36.58
CA CYS A 252 6.24 23.19 35.36
C CYS A 252 4.71 23.14 35.53
N GLY A 253 4.03 22.17 34.94
CA GLY A 253 2.57 22.01 34.95
C GLY A 253 2.17 20.58 35.31
N ILE A 254 1.04 20.10 34.82
CA ILE A 254 0.63 18.70 35.01
C ILE A 254 0.32 18.01 33.68
N GLY A 255 0.55 16.71 33.62
CA GLY A 255 0.11 15.87 32.50
C GLY A 255 -1.40 15.58 32.57
N VAL A 256 -2.01 15.28 31.43
CA VAL A 256 -3.40 14.80 31.37
C VAL A 256 -3.60 13.55 32.25
N ALA A 257 -2.65 12.65 32.17
CA ALA A 257 -2.57 11.37 32.84
C ALA A 257 -1.30 11.35 33.74
N TYR A 258 -1.26 12.27 34.70
CA TYR A 258 -0.10 12.56 35.55
C TYR A 258 0.39 11.41 36.44
N ASN A 259 -0.28 10.26 36.47
CA ASN A 259 0.16 9.02 37.14
C ASN A 259 0.42 7.85 36.16
N SER A 260 0.37 8.10 34.85
CA SER A 260 0.78 7.10 33.85
C SER A 260 2.30 6.94 33.83
N SER A 261 2.74 5.73 33.48
CA SER A 261 4.13 5.50 33.10
C SER A 261 4.38 6.09 31.71
N ILE A 262 5.51 6.78 31.54
CA ILE A 262 5.86 7.46 30.29
C ILE A 262 7.26 7.06 29.83
N GLY A 263 7.36 6.59 28.60
CA GLY A 263 8.62 6.32 27.93
C GLY A 263 8.78 7.13 26.66
N GLY A 264 9.93 6.96 26.02
CA GLY A 264 10.22 7.61 24.75
C GLY A 264 11.13 6.77 23.87
N VAL A 265 10.86 6.80 22.58
CA VAL A 265 11.66 6.15 21.55
C VAL A 265 12.34 7.22 20.72
N ARG A 266 13.66 7.31 20.83
CA ARG A 266 14.47 8.20 19.98
C ARG A 266 14.66 7.53 18.62
N MET A 267 13.93 8.01 17.62
CA MET A 267 13.92 7.45 16.26
C MET A 267 13.98 8.51 15.15
N LEU A 268 13.67 9.78 15.44
CA LEU A 268 13.69 10.90 14.50
C LEU A 268 15.01 11.69 14.47
N ASP A 269 15.93 11.41 15.38
CA ASP A 269 17.22 12.11 15.52
C ASP A 269 18.33 11.36 14.76
N GLY A 270 18.03 10.99 13.52
CA GLY A 270 18.90 10.19 12.67
C GLY A 270 18.23 9.76 11.36
N VAL A 271 18.87 8.81 10.67
CA VAL A 271 18.31 8.23 9.44
C VAL A 271 17.09 7.38 9.79
N VAL A 272 15.93 7.74 9.22
CA VAL A 272 14.71 6.94 9.33
C VAL A 272 14.58 6.06 8.10
N ASN A 273 14.32 4.77 8.31
CA ASN A 273 14.01 3.80 7.26
C ASN A 273 12.86 2.89 7.73
N ASP A 274 12.44 1.94 6.90
CA ASP A 274 11.30 1.09 7.20
C ASP A 274 11.52 0.18 8.43
N ALA A 275 12.75 -0.31 8.62
CA ALA A 275 13.12 -1.10 9.79
C ALA A 275 13.11 -0.27 11.09
N VAL A 276 13.57 0.98 11.05
CA VAL A 276 13.52 1.93 12.19
C VAL A 276 12.07 2.19 12.60
N GLU A 277 11.20 2.49 11.64
CA GLU A 277 9.76 2.68 11.89
C GLU A 277 9.11 1.43 12.50
N ALA A 278 9.39 0.25 11.94
CA ALA A 278 8.85 -1.01 12.44
C ALA A 278 9.34 -1.37 13.85
N ARG A 279 10.62 -1.09 14.15
CA ARG A 279 11.19 -1.31 15.48
C ARG A 279 10.58 -0.37 16.52
N ALA A 280 10.33 0.89 16.17
CA ALA A 280 9.67 1.87 17.04
C ALA A 280 8.21 1.48 17.32
N LEU A 281 7.44 1.19 16.27
CA LEU A 281 6.03 0.79 16.37
C LEU A 281 5.83 -0.55 17.09
N GLY A 282 6.84 -1.41 17.04
CA GLY A 282 6.82 -2.76 17.60
C GLY A 282 7.57 -2.89 18.93
N LEU A 283 7.95 -1.80 19.61
CA LEU A 283 8.67 -1.84 20.87
C LEU A 283 7.77 -2.36 22.00
N ASN A 284 8.12 -3.48 22.62
CA ASN A 284 7.46 -4.00 23.83
C ASN A 284 5.92 -3.92 23.84
N PRO A 285 5.21 -4.46 22.83
CA PRO A 285 3.76 -4.31 22.67
C PRO A 285 2.92 -5.03 23.74
N GLU A 286 3.53 -5.88 24.57
CA GLU A 286 2.87 -6.48 25.74
C GLU A 286 2.92 -5.60 27.00
N HIS A 287 3.82 -4.60 27.00
CA HIS A 287 4.03 -3.68 28.11
C HIS A 287 3.46 -2.29 27.82
N ILE A 288 3.72 -1.74 26.62
CA ILE A 288 3.24 -0.42 26.21
C ILE A 288 1.78 -0.52 25.77
N ASP A 289 0.92 0.31 26.36
CA ASP A 289 -0.50 0.38 26.00
C ASP A 289 -0.75 1.33 24.83
N ILE A 290 -0.15 2.52 24.89
CA ILE A 290 -0.42 3.63 23.97
C ILE A 290 0.89 4.13 23.36
N TYR A 291 0.92 4.27 22.04
CA TYR A 291 2.00 4.89 21.30
C TYR A 291 1.51 6.23 20.76
N SER A 292 2.21 7.31 21.08
CA SER A 292 1.92 8.64 20.55
C SER A 292 2.99 9.03 19.56
N ALA A 293 2.58 9.37 18.33
CA ALA A 293 3.48 9.76 17.26
C ALA A 293 3.01 11.04 16.56
N SER A 294 3.96 11.92 16.28
CA SER A 294 3.72 13.24 15.72
C SER A 294 4.64 13.51 14.52
N TRP A 295 4.83 12.49 13.69
CA TRP A 295 5.65 12.49 12.48
C TRP A 295 4.91 11.80 11.33
N GLY A 296 5.35 12.06 10.10
CA GLY A 296 4.80 11.47 8.89
C GLY A 296 5.65 11.83 7.68
N PRO A 297 5.10 11.68 6.46
CA PRO A 297 5.68 12.26 5.25
C PRO A 297 5.87 13.77 5.38
N GLU A 298 6.52 14.38 4.39
CA GLU A 298 6.68 15.83 4.41
C GLU A 298 5.32 16.52 4.13
N ASP A 299 4.87 17.34 5.09
CA ASP A 299 3.62 18.10 5.02
C ASP A 299 3.73 19.32 4.04
N ASP A 300 4.12 19.08 2.79
CA ASP A 300 4.46 20.09 1.78
C ASP A 300 3.36 20.37 0.75
N GLY A 301 2.21 19.68 0.84
CA GLY A 301 1.11 19.81 -0.11
C GLY A 301 1.36 19.12 -1.45
N LYS A 302 2.35 18.23 -1.56
CA LYS A 302 2.66 17.48 -2.79
C LYS A 302 3.00 16.01 -2.56
N THR A 303 3.52 15.65 -1.39
CA THR A 303 3.92 14.29 -1.08
C THR A 303 2.72 13.36 -0.91
N VAL A 304 2.86 12.10 -1.35
CA VAL A 304 1.92 10.99 -1.09
C VAL A 304 2.81 9.81 -0.71
N ASP A 305 2.78 9.41 0.55
CA ASP A 305 3.65 8.36 1.09
C ASP A 305 3.05 7.77 2.38
N GLY A 306 3.53 6.61 2.80
CA GLY A 306 2.99 5.90 3.96
C GLY A 306 3.96 4.89 4.58
N PRO A 307 3.47 4.04 5.50
CA PRO A 307 4.26 2.99 6.10
C PRO A 307 4.72 1.99 5.03
N GLY A 308 5.99 1.57 5.11
CA GLY A 308 6.50 0.54 4.24
C GLY A 308 6.12 -0.86 4.75
N PRO A 309 6.58 -1.93 4.08
CA PRO A 309 6.14 -3.28 4.37
C PRO A 309 6.38 -3.74 5.81
N LEU A 310 7.48 -3.33 6.46
CA LEU A 310 7.78 -3.68 7.85
C LEU A 310 6.93 -2.85 8.82
N ALA A 311 6.85 -1.53 8.63
CA ALA A 311 6.04 -0.65 9.47
C ALA A 311 4.55 -1.05 9.43
N ARG A 312 4.02 -1.39 8.25
CA ARG A 312 2.65 -1.91 8.08
C ARG A 312 2.44 -3.22 8.84
N ARG A 313 3.41 -4.13 8.82
CA ARG A 313 3.37 -5.37 9.64
C ARG A 313 3.42 -5.07 11.13
N ALA A 314 4.23 -4.09 11.56
CA ALA A 314 4.30 -3.66 12.95
C ALA A 314 2.96 -3.10 13.44
N PHE A 315 2.27 -2.28 12.64
CA PHE A 315 0.90 -1.85 12.96
C PHE A 315 -0.06 -3.03 13.14
N ILE A 316 -0.08 -3.96 12.17
CA ILE A 316 -0.96 -5.14 12.22
C ILE A 316 -0.65 -5.98 13.47
N TYR A 317 0.62 -6.29 13.73
CA TYR A 317 1.02 -7.03 14.92
C TYR A 317 0.64 -6.28 16.21
N GLY A 318 0.87 -4.96 16.24
CA GLY A 318 0.51 -4.09 17.35
C GLY A 318 -0.97 -4.16 17.70
N VAL A 319 -1.87 -4.04 16.73
CA VAL A 319 -3.33 -4.05 16.97
C VAL A 319 -3.94 -5.45 17.15
N THR A 320 -3.28 -6.51 16.68
CA THR A 320 -3.78 -7.89 16.80
C THR A 320 -3.23 -8.61 18.03
N SER A 321 -1.96 -8.41 18.35
CA SER A 321 -1.26 -9.16 19.41
C SER A 321 -0.95 -8.30 20.64
N GLY A 322 -0.69 -7.00 20.44
CA GLY A 322 -0.32 -6.11 21.55
C GLY A 322 -1.39 -6.03 22.64
N ARG A 323 -0.95 -5.67 23.85
CA ARG A 323 -1.77 -5.62 25.07
C ARG A 323 -2.52 -6.93 25.31
N LYS A 324 -1.83 -8.07 25.15
CA LYS A 324 -2.38 -9.42 25.33
C LYS A 324 -3.59 -9.68 24.43
N GLY A 325 -3.50 -9.28 23.16
CA GLY A 325 -4.54 -9.46 22.14
C GLY A 325 -5.65 -8.40 22.12
N LYS A 326 -5.58 -7.35 22.96
CA LYS A 326 -6.55 -6.23 22.91
C LYS A 326 -6.20 -5.20 21.83
N GLY A 327 -4.95 -5.21 21.38
CA GLY A 327 -4.40 -4.29 20.41
C GLY A 327 -3.86 -3.01 21.02
N SER A 328 -2.64 -2.68 20.63
CA SER A 328 -1.95 -1.42 20.90
C SER A 328 -2.76 -0.23 20.37
N ILE A 329 -2.76 0.88 21.10
CA ILE A 329 -3.45 2.11 20.68
C ILE A 329 -2.41 3.07 20.09
N PHE A 330 -2.48 3.29 18.78
CA PHE A 330 -1.61 4.24 18.08
C PHE A 330 -2.34 5.58 17.93
N VAL A 331 -1.88 6.62 18.61
CA VAL A 331 -2.42 7.99 18.50
C VAL A 331 -1.49 8.80 17.61
N TRP A 332 -2.07 9.45 16.59
CA TRP A 332 -1.28 10.12 15.54
C TRP A 332 -1.75 11.56 15.34
N ALA A 333 -0.81 12.50 15.25
CA ALA A 333 -1.13 13.87 14.84
C ALA A 333 -1.60 13.88 13.38
N SER A 334 -2.54 14.74 12.98
CA SER A 334 -3.08 14.71 11.61
C SER A 334 -2.20 15.39 10.56
N GLY A 335 -1.34 16.36 10.91
CA GLY A 335 -0.53 17.09 9.92
C GLY A 335 -0.41 18.60 10.16
N ASN A 336 0.69 19.21 9.73
CA ASN A 336 0.96 20.65 9.82
C ASN A 336 1.03 21.37 8.46
N GLY A 337 0.61 20.72 7.38
CA GLY A 337 0.64 21.17 5.99
C GLY A 337 -0.48 22.13 5.59
N GLY A 338 -1.30 22.62 6.52
CA GLY A 338 -2.44 23.50 6.22
C GLY A 338 -2.07 24.76 5.44
N ARG A 339 -0.93 25.40 5.73
CA ARG A 339 -0.38 26.55 4.97
C ARG A 339 -0.01 26.17 3.53
N HIS A 340 0.26 24.91 3.29
CA HIS A 340 0.63 24.35 2.00
C HIS A 340 -0.55 23.68 1.30
N THR A 341 -1.77 23.85 1.85
CA THR A 341 -3.01 23.24 1.34
C THR A 341 -2.83 21.74 1.13
N ASP A 342 -2.22 21.08 2.12
CA ASP A 342 -2.07 19.63 2.13
C ASP A 342 -3.35 18.92 2.59
N SER A 343 -3.41 17.61 2.36
CA SER A 343 -4.52 16.77 2.78
C SER A 343 -3.99 15.49 3.42
N CYS A 344 -4.32 15.30 4.69
CA CYS A 344 -3.84 14.18 5.51
C CYS A 344 -4.30 12.78 5.09
N ASN A 345 -5.13 12.66 4.04
CA ASN A 345 -5.36 11.36 3.39
C ASN A 345 -4.24 10.95 2.43
N CYS A 346 -3.31 11.87 2.11
CA CYS A 346 -2.07 11.59 1.37
C CYS A 346 -0.94 11.11 2.30
N ASP A 347 -1.14 11.18 3.62
CA ASP A 347 -0.28 10.59 4.64
C ASP A 347 -0.83 9.22 5.03
N GLY A 348 -0.12 8.15 4.64
CA GLY A 348 -0.51 6.77 4.90
C GLY A 348 -0.47 6.34 6.37
N TYR A 349 0.16 7.12 7.27
CA TYR A 349 0.13 6.85 8.70
C TYR A 349 -1.19 7.34 9.29
N THR A 350 -1.58 8.59 9.04
CA THR A 350 -2.86 9.17 9.50
C THR A 350 -4.08 8.60 8.77
N ASN A 351 -3.89 8.16 7.53
CA ASN A 351 -4.90 7.50 6.69
C ASN A 351 -5.03 5.99 6.99
N SER A 352 -4.39 5.49 8.05
CA SER A 352 -4.49 4.10 8.50
C SER A 352 -5.70 3.88 9.43
N ILE A 353 -6.39 2.76 9.29
CA ILE A 353 -7.46 2.37 10.23
C ILE A 353 -6.92 2.08 11.64
N PHE A 354 -5.64 1.71 11.73
CA PHE A 354 -4.98 1.31 12.98
C PHE A 354 -4.58 2.50 13.85
N THR A 355 -4.57 3.70 13.28
CA THR A 355 -4.22 4.94 13.98
C THR A 355 -5.46 5.73 14.35
N LEU A 356 -5.44 6.27 15.57
CA LEU A 356 -6.38 7.27 16.04
C LEU A 356 -5.83 8.65 15.67
N SER A 357 -6.25 9.15 14.49
CA SER A 357 -5.80 10.44 13.95
C SER A 357 -6.47 11.62 14.67
N ILE A 358 -5.65 12.54 15.18
CA ILE A 358 -6.05 13.67 16.02
C ILE A 358 -5.62 14.99 15.39
N SER A 359 -6.59 15.89 15.25
CA SER A 359 -6.40 17.25 14.76
C SER A 359 -6.37 18.28 15.90
N SER A 360 -6.24 19.57 15.55
CA SER A 360 -6.09 20.68 16.51
C SER A 360 -7.20 21.71 16.42
N ALA A 361 -7.57 22.27 17.57
CA ALA A 361 -8.36 23.49 17.67
C ALA A 361 -7.59 24.59 18.41
N THR A 362 -7.80 25.85 18.03
CA THR A 362 -7.25 27.00 18.77
C THR A 362 -7.99 27.23 20.08
N GLN A 363 -7.44 28.08 20.95
CA GLN A 363 -8.12 28.53 22.18
C GLN A 363 -9.52 29.13 21.95
N GLY A 364 -9.74 29.73 20.77
CA GLY A 364 -11.03 30.28 20.35
C GLY A 364 -12.02 29.25 19.79
N GLY A 365 -11.60 28.00 19.57
CA GLY A 365 -12.40 26.96 18.92
C GLY A 365 -12.45 27.08 17.38
N TYR A 366 -11.39 27.62 16.76
CA TYR A 366 -11.26 27.77 15.31
C TYR A 366 -10.23 26.81 14.73
N LYS A 367 -10.22 26.68 13.39
CA LYS A 367 -9.16 25.96 12.67
C LYS A 367 -7.82 26.70 12.80
N PRO A 368 -6.74 26.09 13.31
CA PRO A 368 -5.41 26.67 13.24
C PRO A 368 -4.86 26.68 11.81
N TRP A 369 -3.95 27.62 11.54
CA TRP A 369 -3.41 27.87 10.19
C TRP A 369 -2.59 26.69 9.62
N TYR A 370 -2.08 25.80 10.47
CA TYR A 370 -1.30 24.62 10.08
C TYR A 370 -2.15 23.37 9.88
N LEU A 371 -3.42 23.36 10.28
CA LEU A 371 -4.27 22.16 10.24
C LEU A 371 -4.48 21.64 8.81
N GLU A 372 -4.29 20.34 8.62
CA GLU A 372 -4.65 19.60 7.42
C GLU A 372 -6.07 19.04 7.50
N GLU A 373 -6.79 19.10 6.38
CA GLU A 373 -8.17 18.62 6.29
C GLU A 373 -8.21 17.26 5.59
N CYS A 374 -8.89 16.29 6.18
CA CYS A 374 -9.10 14.97 5.59
C CYS A 374 -10.22 14.19 6.29
N SER A 375 -10.72 13.16 5.61
CA SER A 375 -11.79 12.31 6.14
C SER A 375 -11.33 11.20 7.09
N SER A 376 -10.03 11.02 7.29
CA SER A 376 -9.46 10.04 8.22
C SER A 376 -9.35 10.56 9.66
N THR A 377 -9.41 11.88 9.88
CA THR A 377 -9.36 12.49 11.22
C THR A 377 -10.54 12.04 12.08
N LEU A 378 -10.28 11.46 13.26
CA LEU A 378 -11.32 10.93 14.13
C LEU A 378 -11.86 11.99 15.11
N ALA A 379 -10.97 12.76 15.73
CA ALA A 379 -11.33 13.78 16.72
C ALA A 379 -10.29 14.90 16.81
N THR A 380 -10.50 15.82 17.75
CA THR A 380 -9.65 16.99 17.96
C THR A 380 -9.35 17.20 19.44
N THR A 381 -8.16 17.68 19.74
CA THR A 381 -7.81 18.29 21.02
C THR A 381 -7.34 19.72 20.81
N TYR A 382 -7.16 20.46 21.89
CA TYR A 382 -6.62 21.82 21.79
C TYR A 382 -5.14 21.80 21.42
N SER A 383 -4.68 22.90 20.82
CA SER A 383 -3.26 23.21 20.62
C SER A 383 -3.13 24.74 20.46
N SER A 384 -2.00 25.20 19.93
CA SER A 384 -1.75 26.58 19.55
C SER A 384 -2.72 27.12 18.51
N GLY A 385 -2.77 28.45 18.39
CA GLY A 385 -3.55 29.13 17.36
C GLY A 385 -2.78 30.23 16.67
N THR A 386 -3.44 31.36 16.46
CA THR A 386 -2.81 32.52 15.83
C THR A 386 -1.81 33.15 16.80
N PRO A 387 -0.51 33.25 16.44
CA PRO A 387 0.50 33.84 17.32
C PRO A 387 0.12 35.26 17.75
N GLY A 388 0.21 35.54 19.05
CA GLY A 388 -0.16 36.83 19.64
C GLY A 388 -1.66 37.05 19.90
N HIS A 389 -2.53 36.14 19.45
CA HIS A 389 -3.97 36.19 19.73
C HIS A 389 -4.44 35.01 20.60
N ASP A 390 -3.96 33.80 20.29
CA ASP A 390 -4.30 32.58 21.02
C ASP A 390 -3.10 32.11 21.86
N LYS A 391 -3.37 31.54 23.04
CA LYS A 391 -2.34 30.87 23.84
C LYS A 391 -1.89 29.55 23.18
N SER A 392 -0.65 29.18 23.43
CA SER A 392 -0.05 27.90 23.04
C SER A 392 -0.14 26.87 24.17
N VAL A 393 0.43 25.68 23.96
CA VAL A 393 0.43 24.59 24.93
C VAL A 393 1.56 24.76 25.93
N ALA A 394 1.26 24.55 27.22
CA ALA A 394 2.20 24.68 28.33
C ALA A 394 2.61 23.31 28.88
N THR A 395 3.89 23.00 28.79
CA THR A 395 4.45 21.68 29.13
C THR A 395 5.91 21.81 29.56
N VAL A 396 6.54 20.69 29.88
CA VAL A 396 7.98 20.55 30.12
C VAL A 396 8.78 20.88 28.85
N ASP A 397 10.04 21.27 28.99
CA ASP A 397 10.95 21.50 27.86
C ASP A 397 12.29 20.82 28.10
N MET A 398 13.03 20.57 27.02
CA MET A 398 14.35 19.96 27.13
C MET A 398 15.41 21.01 27.50
N ASP A 399 16.12 20.79 28.60
CA ASP A 399 17.32 21.53 28.96
C ASP A 399 18.34 20.59 29.60
N ALA A 400 19.46 20.34 28.91
CA ALA A 400 20.50 19.43 29.38
C ALA A 400 21.11 19.84 30.74
N ARG A 401 21.02 21.11 31.11
CA ARG A 401 21.54 21.65 32.39
C ARG A 401 20.49 21.73 33.49
N LEU A 402 19.24 21.35 33.21
CA LEU A 402 18.10 21.43 34.14
C LEU A 402 17.95 22.80 34.82
N ARG A 403 18.16 23.88 34.06
CA ARG A 403 18.00 25.25 34.56
C ARG A 403 16.52 25.52 34.83
N PRO A 404 16.15 25.94 36.06
CA PRO A 404 14.73 26.07 36.46
C PRO A 404 13.87 26.97 35.56
N ASP A 405 14.46 27.93 34.88
CA ASP A 405 13.81 28.88 33.97
C ASP A 405 13.70 28.40 32.50
N HIS A 406 14.35 27.28 32.15
CA HIS A 406 14.39 26.74 30.78
C HIS A 406 13.77 25.35 30.65
N ILE A 407 13.52 24.65 31.76
CA ILE A 407 12.91 23.31 31.79
C ILE A 407 11.40 23.30 31.53
N CYS A 408 10.76 24.45 31.34
CA CYS A 408 9.35 24.53 31.03
C CYS A 408 9.11 25.47 29.84
N THR A 409 8.06 25.20 29.07
CA THR A 409 7.66 26.04 27.93
C THR A 409 6.16 26.32 27.96
N VAL A 410 5.76 27.48 27.43
CA VAL A 410 4.37 27.86 27.16
C VAL A 410 4.12 28.04 25.66
N GLU A 411 5.08 27.64 24.83
CA GLU A 411 5.12 27.90 23.40
C GLU A 411 5.12 26.61 22.56
N HIS A 412 4.64 25.48 23.10
CA HIS A 412 4.49 24.28 22.28
C HIS A 412 3.28 24.41 21.32
N THR A 413 3.46 24.00 20.07
CA THR A 413 2.54 24.32 18.96
C THR A 413 2.37 23.15 17.97
N GLY A 414 1.42 23.27 17.04
CA GLY A 414 1.20 22.28 15.97
C GLY A 414 0.25 21.15 16.36
N THR A 415 -0.10 20.31 15.39
CA THR A 415 -0.86 19.07 15.65
C THR A 415 -0.09 18.09 16.55
N SER A 416 1.23 18.24 16.62
CA SER A 416 2.11 17.53 17.55
C SER A 416 1.75 17.65 19.01
N ALA A 417 1.20 18.79 19.45
CA ALA A 417 0.75 18.96 20.84
C ALA A 417 -0.65 18.35 21.04
N SER A 418 -1.43 18.19 19.96
CA SER A 418 -2.77 17.63 20.07
C SER A 418 -2.77 16.11 20.30
N ALA A 419 -1.89 15.37 19.62
CA ALA A 419 -1.84 13.91 19.76
C ALA A 419 -1.46 13.42 21.18
N PRO A 420 -0.46 13.98 21.87
CA PRO A 420 -0.11 13.62 23.26
C PRO A 420 -1.26 13.90 24.24
N LEU A 421 -1.97 15.02 24.11
CA LEU A 421 -3.15 15.30 24.92
C LEU A 421 -4.23 14.22 24.72
N ALA A 422 -4.46 13.78 23.49
CA ALA A 422 -5.38 12.69 23.20
C ALA A 422 -4.89 11.34 23.76
N ALA A 423 -3.60 11.06 23.68
CA ALA A 423 -2.98 9.86 24.26
C ALA A 423 -3.17 9.83 25.79
N GLY A 424 -3.01 10.96 26.47
CA GLY A 424 -3.32 11.10 27.90
C GLY A 424 -4.81 10.83 28.19
N ILE A 425 -5.74 11.36 27.39
CA ILE A 425 -7.18 11.11 27.59
C ILE A 425 -7.50 9.62 27.39
N CYS A 426 -6.87 8.97 26.40
CA CYS A 426 -6.99 7.54 26.18
C CYS A 426 -6.42 6.74 27.37
N ALA A 427 -5.36 7.21 28.03
CA ALA A 427 -4.82 6.57 29.22
C ALA A 427 -5.79 6.62 30.41
N LEU A 428 -6.49 7.75 30.63
CA LEU A 428 -7.54 7.84 31.65
C LEU A 428 -8.66 6.83 31.40
N ALA A 429 -9.02 6.61 30.13
CA ALA A 429 -10.03 5.65 29.73
C ALA A 429 -9.62 4.19 29.92
N LEU A 430 -8.35 3.89 29.61
CA LEU A 430 -7.78 2.56 29.83
C LEU A 430 -7.65 2.22 31.32
N GLU A 431 -7.35 3.20 32.18
CA GLU A 431 -7.41 2.99 33.63
C GLU A 431 -8.84 2.66 34.08
N ALA A 432 -9.84 3.37 33.52
CA ALA A 432 -11.24 3.12 33.81
C ALA A 432 -11.73 1.76 33.33
N ASN A 433 -11.21 1.30 32.19
CA ASN A 433 -11.52 -0.03 31.66
C ASN A 433 -10.32 -0.63 30.91
N PRO A 434 -9.50 -1.46 31.59
CA PRO A 434 -8.34 -2.07 30.97
C PRO A 434 -8.68 -3.12 29.90
N SER A 435 -9.95 -3.52 29.75
CA SER A 435 -10.37 -4.50 28.73
C SER A 435 -10.70 -3.88 27.38
N LEU A 436 -10.64 -2.54 27.25
CA LEU A 436 -10.89 -1.87 25.97
C LEU A 436 -9.86 -2.30 24.92
N THR A 437 -10.39 -2.73 23.78
CA THR A 437 -9.62 -2.97 22.56
C THR A 437 -9.26 -1.67 21.84
N TRP A 438 -8.36 -1.73 20.87
CA TRP A 438 -8.02 -0.58 20.02
C TRP A 438 -9.26 0.00 19.29
N ARG A 439 -10.19 -0.86 18.84
CA ARG A 439 -11.47 -0.46 18.23
C ARG A 439 -12.42 0.15 19.24
N ASP A 440 -12.53 -0.44 20.44
CA ASP A 440 -13.37 0.13 21.51
C ASP A 440 -12.97 1.58 21.81
N MET A 441 -11.67 1.87 21.86
CA MET A 441 -11.19 3.24 22.08
C MET A 441 -11.67 4.19 20.98
N GLN A 442 -11.58 3.80 19.70
CA GLN A 442 -12.08 4.62 18.60
C GLN A 442 -13.60 4.84 18.69
N TYR A 443 -14.38 3.82 19.04
CA TYR A 443 -15.82 3.96 19.29
C TYR A 443 -16.12 4.95 20.42
N LEU A 444 -15.41 4.85 21.54
CA LEU A 444 -15.59 5.78 22.66
C LEU A 444 -15.31 7.21 22.21
N VAL A 445 -14.21 7.45 21.50
CA VAL A 445 -13.87 8.78 20.96
C VAL A 445 -14.97 9.31 20.04
N VAL A 446 -15.46 8.52 19.09
CA VAL A 446 -16.54 8.92 18.18
C VAL A 446 -17.83 9.27 18.94
N LEU A 447 -18.16 8.50 19.98
CA LEU A 447 -19.41 8.66 20.73
C LEU A 447 -19.39 9.77 21.78
N THR A 448 -18.21 10.17 22.26
CA THR A 448 -18.09 11.14 23.36
C THR A 448 -17.49 12.49 22.95
N SER A 449 -16.91 12.59 21.75
CA SER A 449 -16.41 13.88 21.25
C SER A 449 -17.54 14.89 21.06
N ARG A 450 -17.25 16.16 21.36
CA ARG A 450 -18.23 17.26 21.34
C ARG A 450 -17.98 18.18 20.16
N SER A 451 -18.96 18.30 19.27
CA SER A 451 -18.93 19.30 18.20
C SER A 451 -19.14 20.73 18.73
N ALA A 452 -20.03 20.91 19.71
CA ALA A 452 -20.50 22.22 20.17
C ALA A 452 -19.41 23.28 20.45
N PRO A 453 -18.25 22.97 21.08
CA PRO A 453 -17.16 23.93 21.27
C PRO A 453 -16.57 24.51 19.98
N LEU A 454 -16.72 23.80 18.85
CA LEU A 454 -16.04 24.05 17.57
C LEU A 454 -17.04 24.40 16.44
N GLU A 455 -18.33 24.49 16.74
CA GLU A 455 -19.40 24.76 15.75
C GLU A 455 -19.40 26.20 15.21
N LYS A 456 -18.59 27.09 15.79
CA LYS A 456 -18.36 28.44 15.23
C LYS A 456 -17.58 28.39 13.92
N GLU A 457 -16.81 27.34 13.71
CA GLU A 457 -16.07 27.09 12.48
C GLU A 457 -16.96 26.37 11.46
N SER A 458 -16.82 26.75 10.19
CA SER A 458 -17.64 26.21 9.10
C SER A 458 -17.16 24.83 8.63
N GLY A 459 -18.03 24.06 7.98
CA GLY A 459 -17.69 22.76 7.39
C GLY A 459 -18.11 21.54 8.22
N TRP A 460 -19.07 21.69 9.12
CA TRP A 460 -19.74 20.57 9.79
C TRP A 460 -20.78 19.95 8.86
N ILE A 461 -20.76 18.63 8.75
CA ILE A 461 -21.81 17.83 8.10
C ILE A 461 -22.46 16.90 9.13
N THR A 462 -23.72 16.54 8.90
CA THR A 462 -24.40 15.53 9.70
C THR A 462 -24.43 14.23 8.90
N ASN A 463 -23.90 13.15 9.46
CA ASN A 463 -23.87 11.85 8.81
C ASN A 463 -25.23 11.12 8.89
N GLY A 464 -25.34 9.95 8.25
CA GLY A 464 -26.60 9.22 8.07
C GLY A 464 -27.24 8.75 9.38
N VAL A 465 -26.47 8.71 10.46
CA VAL A 465 -26.93 8.34 11.82
C VAL A 465 -27.07 9.55 12.75
N GLY A 466 -27.03 10.77 12.21
CA GLY A 466 -27.32 12.00 12.94
C GLY A 466 -26.15 12.58 13.73
N ARG A 467 -24.91 12.10 13.53
CA ARG A 467 -23.71 12.66 14.19
C ARG A 467 -23.11 13.78 13.35
N LYS A 468 -22.71 14.87 14.02
CA LYS A 468 -21.92 15.93 13.37
C LYS A 468 -20.47 15.49 13.23
N VAL A 469 -19.91 15.67 12.04
CA VAL A 469 -18.51 15.37 11.71
C VAL A 469 -17.95 16.46 10.79
N SER A 470 -16.64 16.69 10.83
CA SER A 470 -15.95 17.69 10.02
C SER A 470 -14.61 17.16 9.54
N HIS A 471 -14.23 17.46 8.29
CA HIS A 471 -12.88 17.18 7.77
C HIS A 471 -11.76 17.91 8.52
N LYS A 472 -12.11 18.97 9.27
CA LYS A 472 -11.16 19.72 10.11
C LYS A 472 -11.00 19.07 11.48
N PHE A 473 -12.11 18.62 12.08
CA PHE A 473 -12.17 18.30 13.50
C PHE A 473 -12.59 16.85 13.84
N GLY A 474 -12.83 16.01 12.83
CA GLY A 474 -13.46 14.72 13.02
C GLY A 474 -14.83 14.86 13.71
N TYR A 475 -15.10 14.03 14.71
CA TYR A 475 -16.32 14.08 15.52
C TYR A 475 -16.31 15.20 16.58
N GLY A 476 -15.24 15.98 16.68
CA GLY A 476 -15.14 17.17 17.51
C GLY A 476 -14.12 17.07 18.64
N LEU A 477 -14.26 17.95 19.63
CA LEU A 477 -13.32 18.07 20.74
C LEU A 477 -13.49 16.90 21.72
N MET A 478 -12.40 16.21 22.04
CA MET A 478 -12.40 15.11 23.02
C MET A 478 -12.87 15.60 24.40
N ASP A 479 -13.73 14.79 25.04
CA ASP A 479 -14.26 15.05 26.40
C ASP A 479 -13.84 13.90 27.31
N ALA A 480 -12.82 14.14 28.14
CA ALA A 480 -12.23 13.10 28.99
C ALA A 480 -13.24 12.56 30.01
N GLY A 481 -14.03 13.42 30.64
CA GLY A 481 -15.05 13.03 31.61
C GLY A 481 -16.14 12.14 31.01
N ALA A 482 -16.62 12.47 29.81
CA ALA A 482 -17.61 11.67 29.09
C ALA A 482 -17.03 10.34 28.62
N LEU A 483 -15.81 10.37 28.08
CA LEU A 483 -15.10 9.19 27.57
C LEU A 483 -14.85 8.17 28.69
N VAL A 484 -14.31 8.60 29.84
CA VAL A 484 -14.12 7.76 31.03
C VAL A 484 -15.45 7.21 31.56
N SER A 485 -16.49 8.04 31.63
CA SER A 485 -17.80 7.62 32.14
C SER A 485 -18.50 6.60 31.24
N LEU A 486 -18.23 6.64 29.94
CA LEU A 486 -18.72 5.63 29.00
C LEU A 486 -17.86 4.36 29.06
N ALA A 487 -16.54 4.50 29.20
CA ALA A 487 -15.59 3.39 29.33
C ALA A 487 -15.93 2.45 30.51
N GLU A 488 -16.28 3.01 31.67
CA GLU A 488 -16.73 2.26 32.89
C GLU A 488 -17.85 1.25 32.61
N LYS A 489 -18.71 1.56 31.63
CA LYS A 489 -19.94 0.81 31.33
C LYS A 489 -19.86 0.12 29.97
N TRP A 490 -18.75 0.30 29.25
CA TRP A 490 -18.57 -0.18 27.89
C TRP A 490 -18.49 -1.69 27.86
N THR A 491 -19.15 -2.28 26.87
CA THR A 491 -18.97 -3.69 26.52
C THR A 491 -18.23 -3.74 25.20
N THR A 492 -17.16 -4.53 25.15
CA THR A 492 -16.32 -4.69 23.96
C THR A 492 -17.16 -4.99 22.71
N VAL A 493 -16.83 -4.30 21.62
CA VAL A 493 -17.51 -4.46 20.34
C VAL A 493 -17.31 -5.88 19.77
N PRO A 494 -18.23 -6.35 18.91
CA PRO A 494 -18.06 -7.61 18.19
C PRO A 494 -16.76 -7.66 17.37
N PRO A 495 -16.28 -8.86 16.99
CA PRO A 495 -15.16 -9.01 16.06
C PRO A 495 -15.35 -8.16 14.80
N GLN A 496 -14.27 -7.56 14.31
CA GLN A 496 -14.32 -6.76 13.09
C GLN A 496 -14.57 -7.66 11.89
N HIS A 497 -15.46 -7.25 11.01
CA HIS A 497 -15.68 -7.85 9.70
C HIS A 497 -15.12 -6.90 8.64
N ILE A 498 -14.54 -7.47 7.58
CA ILE A 498 -14.03 -6.74 6.43
C ILE A 498 -14.77 -7.22 5.18
N CYS A 499 -15.64 -6.38 4.65
CA CYS A 499 -16.32 -6.62 3.39
C CYS A 499 -15.63 -5.83 2.27
N LYS A 500 -15.22 -6.53 1.21
CA LYS A 500 -14.72 -5.89 0.00
C LYS A 500 -15.80 -5.90 -1.07
N SER A 501 -16.02 -4.76 -1.70
CA SER A 501 -16.81 -4.72 -2.92
C SER A 501 -16.09 -5.43 -4.07
N GLN A 502 -16.81 -5.66 -5.16
CA GLN A 502 -16.17 -5.92 -6.44
C GLN A 502 -15.15 -4.82 -6.76
N GLU A 503 -14.03 -5.22 -7.37
CA GLU A 503 -13.05 -4.30 -7.92
C GLU A 503 -13.50 -3.94 -9.34
N LEU A 504 -13.74 -2.65 -9.60
CA LEU A 504 -14.12 -2.18 -10.92
C LEU A 504 -12.87 -1.71 -11.65
N VAL A 505 -12.49 -2.46 -12.69
CA VAL A 505 -11.38 -2.13 -13.59
C VAL A 505 -11.99 -1.59 -14.89
N GLU A 506 -12.01 -0.26 -15.02
CA GLU A 506 -12.57 0.42 -16.18
C GLU A 506 -11.76 1.67 -16.47
N ASP A 507 -11.23 1.80 -17.68
CA ASP A 507 -10.57 3.02 -18.13
C ASP A 507 -11.61 4.10 -18.45
N ARG A 508 -11.77 5.04 -17.52
CA ARG A 508 -12.79 6.09 -17.59
C ARG A 508 -12.12 7.45 -17.58
N GLN A 509 -12.29 8.15 -18.70
CA GLN A 509 -11.62 9.43 -18.95
C GLN A 509 -12.17 10.52 -18.03
N ILE A 510 -11.25 11.23 -17.37
CA ILE A 510 -11.51 12.41 -16.55
C ILE A 510 -11.22 13.64 -17.43
N ASP A 511 -12.23 14.47 -17.63
CA ASP A 511 -12.13 15.65 -18.51
C ASP A 511 -11.09 16.66 -17.98
N ALA A 512 -10.36 17.27 -18.92
CA ALA A 512 -9.35 18.29 -18.65
C ALA A 512 -9.96 19.66 -18.32
N ALA A 513 -11.23 19.89 -18.64
CA ALA A 513 -11.89 21.16 -18.36
C ALA A 513 -12.11 21.36 -16.85
N TYR A 514 -11.83 22.59 -16.39
CA TYR A 514 -12.03 22.98 -14.99
C TYR A 514 -13.50 22.87 -14.56
N GLY A 515 -13.75 22.34 -13.37
CA GLY A 515 -15.08 22.18 -12.79
C GLY A 515 -15.86 20.97 -13.32
N THR A 516 -15.29 20.20 -14.24
CA THR A 516 -15.92 18.96 -14.71
C THR A 516 -15.98 17.92 -13.61
N THR A 517 -17.09 17.19 -13.59
CA THR A 517 -17.40 16.20 -12.56
C THR A 517 -17.69 14.87 -13.24
N LEU A 518 -17.07 13.81 -12.72
CA LEU A 518 -17.27 12.44 -13.17
C LEU A 518 -17.76 11.59 -11.99
N ASP A 519 -18.97 11.06 -12.13
CA ASP A 519 -19.62 10.23 -11.12
C ASP A 519 -19.59 8.76 -11.52
N PHE A 520 -19.22 7.93 -10.55
CA PHE A 520 -19.23 6.48 -10.62
C PHE A 520 -20.15 5.94 -9.54
N HIS A 521 -20.89 4.89 -9.87
CA HIS A 521 -21.83 4.28 -8.94
C HIS A 521 -21.50 2.82 -8.74
N MET A 522 -21.66 2.35 -7.51
CA MET A 522 -21.52 0.95 -7.16
C MET A 522 -22.65 0.59 -6.20
N ASP A 523 -23.50 -0.35 -6.61
CA ASP A 523 -24.50 -0.94 -5.74
C ASP A 523 -23.83 -2.09 -4.97
N VAL A 524 -23.81 -1.99 -3.64
CA VAL A 524 -23.10 -2.92 -2.76
C VAL A 524 -24.08 -3.56 -1.79
N ASP A 525 -24.01 -4.88 -1.64
CA ASP A 525 -24.82 -5.67 -0.71
C ASP A 525 -24.17 -5.82 0.68
N ALA A 526 -22.99 -5.22 0.87
CA ALA A 526 -22.17 -5.29 2.07
C ALA A 526 -21.84 -6.70 2.54
N CYS A 527 -21.62 -7.61 1.57
CA CYS A 527 -21.31 -9.01 1.81
C CYS A 527 -22.43 -9.71 2.60
N SER A 528 -23.68 -9.33 2.31
CA SER A 528 -24.88 -9.91 2.91
C SER A 528 -24.86 -11.44 2.85
N ASN A 529 -25.37 -12.10 3.89
CA ASN A 529 -25.43 -13.56 3.99
C ASN A 529 -24.05 -14.26 3.95
N SER A 530 -22.97 -13.53 4.21
CA SER A 530 -21.62 -14.06 4.35
C SER A 530 -21.07 -13.87 5.77
N LEU A 531 -19.96 -14.52 6.07
CA LEU A 531 -19.27 -14.38 7.36
C LEU A 531 -18.63 -13.00 7.54
N ASN A 532 -18.47 -12.24 6.46
CA ASN A 532 -17.88 -10.90 6.43
C ASN A 532 -18.93 -9.81 6.26
N GLU A 533 -20.21 -10.10 6.54
CA GLU A 533 -21.30 -9.12 6.46
C GLU A 533 -21.01 -7.90 7.35
N VAL A 534 -21.08 -6.70 6.76
CA VAL A 534 -20.91 -5.43 7.47
C VAL A 534 -22.21 -4.65 7.43
N HIS A 535 -22.92 -4.62 8.55
CA HIS A 535 -24.17 -3.88 8.68
C HIS A 535 -23.97 -2.51 9.36
N PHE A 536 -23.02 -2.40 10.30
CA PHE A 536 -22.68 -1.16 10.99
C PHE A 536 -21.23 -0.78 10.69
N LEU A 537 -21.04 0.33 9.97
CA LEU A 537 -19.74 0.79 9.53
C LEU A 537 -18.87 1.33 10.67
N GLU A 538 -17.57 1.08 10.55
CA GLU A 538 -16.48 1.72 11.30
C GLU A 538 -15.67 2.58 10.32
N HIS A 539 -14.84 1.92 9.51
CA HIS A 539 -13.97 2.55 8.52
C HIS A 539 -14.45 2.22 7.11
N VAL A 540 -14.28 3.15 6.17
CA VAL A 540 -14.47 2.89 4.75
C VAL A 540 -13.22 3.35 4.00
N GLN A 541 -12.58 2.42 3.29
CA GLN A 541 -11.49 2.74 2.37
C GLN A 541 -11.97 2.70 0.93
N CYS A 542 -11.66 3.75 0.17
CA CYS A 542 -11.82 3.79 -1.27
C CYS A 542 -10.43 3.65 -1.90
N LYS A 543 -10.13 2.45 -2.38
CA LYS A 543 -8.86 2.12 -3.02
C LYS A 543 -8.96 2.54 -4.48
N ILE A 544 -8.12 3.49 -4.91
CA ILE A 544 -8.19 4.07 -6.26
C ILE A 544 -6.85 3.96 -6.98
N SER A 545 -6.88 3.50 -8.23
CA SER A 545 -5.81 3.70 -9.19
C SER A 545 -6.26 4.67 -10.28
N LEU A 546 -5.62 5.84 -10.35
CA LEU A 546 -5.97 6.90 -11.29
C LEU A 546 -4.72 7.64 -11.77
N ARG A 547 -4.80 8.18 -12.99
CA ARG A 547 -3.80 9.07 -13.58
C ARG A 547 -4.44 10.41 -13.96
N PHE A 548 -3.88 11.51 -13.50
CA PHE A 548 -4.30 12.87 -13.85
C PHE A 548 -3.14 13.85 -13.62
N PHE A 549 -2.80 14.70 -14.59
CA PHE A 549 -1.68 15.63 -14.47
C PHE A 549 -2.13 17.10 -14.67
N PRO A 550 -1.83 18.01 -13.72
CA PRO A 550 -1.21 17.75 -12.41
C PRO A 550 -2.19 17.08 -11.43
N ARG A 551 -1.73 16.09 -10.66
CA ARG A 551 -2.56 15.33 -9.70
C ARG A 551 -3.24 16.23 -8.67
N GLY A 552 -2.58 17.32 -8.26
CA GLY A 552 -3.09 18.30 -7.32
C GLY A 552 -4.36 19.04 -7.73
N ASN A 553 -4.78 18.96 -9.00
CA ASN A 553 -6.06 19.53 -9.43
C ASN A 553 -7.27 18.73 -8.96
N LEU A 554 -7.09 17.46 -8.57
CA LEU A 554 -8.20 16.58 -8.27
C LEU A 554 -8.83 16.89 -6.92
N ARG A 555 -10.16 16.84 -6.89
CA ARG A 555 -10.95 16.67 -5.69
C ARG A 555 -11.74 15.37 -5.80
N ILE A 556 -11.63 14.51 -4.80
CA ILE A 556 -12.27 13.18 -4.78
C ILE A 556 -13.28 13.15 -3.64
N ILE A 557 -14.51 12.74 -3.93
CA ILE A 557 -15.63 12.76 -3.00
C ILE A 557 -16.30 11.38 -3.03
N LEU A 558 -16.61 10.83 -1.86
CA LEU A 558 -17.38 9.60 -1.71
C LEU A 558 -18.71 9.90 -1.00
N ILE A 559 -19.80 9.39 -1.56
CA ILE A 559 -21.16 9.58 -1.03
C ILE A 559 -21.73 8.22 -0.64
N SER A 560 -22.19 8.10 0.61
CA SER A 560 -22.80 6.87 1.14
C SER A 560 -24.26 6.71 0.72
N PRO A 561 -24.83 5.50 0.82
CA PRO A 561 -26.25 5.24 0.55
C PRO A 561 -27.20 6.07 1.42
N MET A 562 -26.75 6.48 2.61
CA MET A 562 -27.53 7.31 3.53
C MET A 562 -27.38 8.81 3.26
N GLY A 563 -26.65 9.21 2.21
CA GLY A 563 -26.50 10.60 1.77
C GLY A 563 -25.34 11.37 2.38
N THR A 564 -24.51 10.73 3.23
CA THR A 564 -23.33 11.38 3.79
C THR A 564 -22.30 11.59 2.70
N THR A 565 -21.78 12.81 2.60
CA THR A 565 -20.77 13.19 1.60
C THR A 565 -19.43 13.41 2.29
N SER A 566 -18.41 12.66 1.89
CA SER A 566 -17.05 12.76 2.44
C SER A 566 -16.04 13.07 1.35
N THR A 567 -15.36 14.21 1.44
CA THR A 567 -14.20 14.53 0.60
C THR A 567 -13.00 13.67 1.02
N LEU A 568 -12.58 12.79 0.12
CA LEU A 568 -11.42 11.90 0.28
C LEU A 568 -10.11 12.60 -0.11
N LEU A 569 -10.15 13.55 -1.03
CA LEU A 569 -9.00 14.35 -1.43
C LEU A 569 -9.46 15.76 -1.73
N PHE A 570 -8.82 16.75 -1.10
CA PHE A 570 -8.94 18.16 -1.47
C PHE A 570 -7.89 18.51 -2.52
N GLU A 571 -8.14 19.56 -3.28
CA GLU A 571 -7.18 20.11 -4.22
C GLU A 571 -5.87 20.51 -3.51
N ARG A 572 -4.74 20.17 -4.13
CA ARG A 572 -3.40 20.44 -3.62
C ARG A 572 -2.58 21.24 -4.64
N PRO A 573 -2.68 22.58 -4.64
CA PRO A 573 -2.04 23.48 -5.60
C PRO A 573 -0.53 23.31 -5.82
N ARG A 574 0.19 22.66 -4.92
CA ARG A 574 1.64 22.40 -4.99
C ARG A 574 1.98 21.04 -5.60
N ASP A 575 1.02 20.11 -5.67
CA ASP A 575 1.19 18.77 -6.22
C ASP A 575 1.13 18.79 -7.76
N VAL A 576 2.24 19.20 -8.37
CA VAL A 576 2.31 19.55 -9.81
C VAL A 576 3.23 18.68 -10.62
N VAL A 577 4.01 17.82 -9.95
CA VAL A 577 5.05 16.99 -10.56
C VAL A 577 4.55 15.56 -10.80
N SER A 578 3.65 15.09 -9.94
CA SER A 578 3.12 13.73 -9.98
C SER A 578 1.80 13.67 -10.74
N SER A 579 1.53 12.52 -11.34
CA SER A 579 0.29 12.26 -12.08
C SER A 579 -0.58 11.15 -11.48
N ASN A 580 -0.05 10.29 -10.61
CA ASN A 580 -0.71 9.02 -10.28
C ASN A 580 -1.11 8.91 -8.80
N PHE A 581 -2.24 8.23 -8.58
CA PHE A 581 -2.44 7.42 -7.38
C PHE A 581 -2.47 5.97 -7.83
N ASP A 582 -1.64 5.15 -7.22
CA ASP A 582 -1.52 3.73 -7.55
C ASP A 582 -2.03 2.92 -6.36
N ASP A 583 -3.24 2.37 -6.51
CA ASP A 583 -3.89 1.56 -5.49
C ASP A 583 -3.97 2.21 -4.10
N TRP A 584 -4.11 3.54 -4.07
CA TRP A 584 -4.09 4.33 -2.85
C TRP A 584 -5.41 4.18 -2.07
N PRO A 585 -5.37 3.76 -0.79
CA PRO A 585 -6.57 3.43 0.00
C PRO A 585 -7.08 4.64 0.79
N PHE A 586 -7.74 5.61 0.14
CA PHE A 586 -8.31 6.78 0.83
C PHE A 586 -9.30 6.36 1.93
N LEU A 587 -9.07 6.77 3.18
CA LEU A 587 -9.89 6.42 4.34
C LEU A 587 -10.92 7.51 4.66
N SER A 588 -12.14 7.12 5.01
CA SER A 588 -13.14 7.97 5.63
C SER A 588 -13.74 7.32 6.86
N VAL A 589 -13.75 8.06 7.98
CA VAL A 589 -14.45 7.69 9.22
C VAL A 589 -15.81 8.39 9.36
N HIS A 590 -16.20 9.23 8.39
CA HIS A 590 -17.42 10.04 8.49
C HIS A 590 -18.71 9.21 8.46
N PHE A 591 -18.62 7.98 7.96
CA PHE A 591 -19.73 7.05 7.82
C PHE A 591 -19.94 6.18 9.06
N TRP A 592 -19.25 6.45 10.17
CA TRP A 592 -19.28 5.59 11.36
C TRP A 592 -20.71 5.38 11.90
N GLY A 593 -21.10 4.11 11.96
CA GLY A 593 -22.41 3.64 12.38
C GLY A 593 -23.48 3.57 11.28
N GLU A 594 -23.21 4.05 10.07
CA GLU A 594 -24.12 3.92 8.93
C GLU A 594 -24.23 2.48 8.43
N ARG A 595 -25.26 2.21 7.63
CA ARG A 595 -25.41 0.96 6.88
C ARG A 595 -24.56 1.01 5.62
N ALA A 596 -23.82 -0.07 5.37
CA ALA A 596 -22.97 -0.19 4.19
C ALA A 596 -23.75 -0.55 2.92
N GLU A 597 -24.88 -1.25 3.06
CA GLU A 597 -25.73 -1.69 1.94
C GLU A 597 -26.35 -0.51 1.18
N GLY A 598 -26.29 -0.58 -0.15
CA GLY A 598 -26.93 0.34 -1.07
C GLY A 598 -25.97 0.96 -2.08
N ARG A 599 -26.40 2.07 -2.69
CA ARG A 599 -25.65 2.75 -3.74
C ARG A 599 -24.60 3.70 -3.17
N TRP A 600 -23.34 3.39 -3.45
CA TRP A 600 -22.21 4.30 -3.22
C TRP A 600 -21.90 5.10 -4.48
N THR A 601 -21.53 6.37 -4.31
CA THR A 601 -21.12 7.22 -5.43
C THR A 601 -19.72 7.77 -5.20
N LEU A 602 -18.78 7.43 -6.09
CA LEU A 602 -17.46 8.04 -6.18
C LEU A 602 -17.52 9.18 -7.20
N ARG A 603 -17.14 10.38 -6.78
CA ARG A 603 -17.16 11.59 -7.59
C ARG A 603 -15.74 12.15 -7.69
N ILE A 604 -15.25 12.30 -8.92
CA ILE A 604 -13.96 12.90 -9.22
C ILE A 604 -14.20 14.23 -9.92
N VAL A 605 -13.58 15.30 -9.40
CA VAL A 605 -13.72 16.66 -9.91
C VAL A 605 -12.34 17.22 -10.26
N ASN A 606 -12.20 17.80 -11.46
CA ASN A 606 -11.06 18.66 -11.76
C ASN A 606 -11.32 20.05 -11.14
N ALA A 607 -10.89 20.23 -9.90
CA ALA A 607 -11.16 21.41 -9.09
C ALA A 607 -10.00 22.41 -9.04
N GLY A 608 -8.87 22.13 -9.70
CA GLY A 608 -7.70 23.00 -9.73
C GLY A 608 -7.64 23.90 -10.96
N ASN A 609 -7.21 25.15 -10.78
CA ASN A 609 -7.10 26.13 -11.87
C ASN A 609 -5.84 25.98 -12.76
N ARG A 610 -5.00 24.95 -12.51
CA ARG A 610 -3.80 24.74 -13.33
C ARG A 610 -4.15 24.08 -14.66
N HIS A 611 -3.45 24.48 -15.71
CA HIS A 611 -3.66 23.95 -17.05
C HIS A 611 -3.41 22.44 -17.10
N VAL A 612 -4.37 21.70 -17.66
CA VAL A 612 -4.33 20.26 -17.88
C VAL A 612 -4.07 20.02 -19.37
N ASN A 613 -2.94 19.40 -19.71
CA ASN A 613 -2.53 19.23 -21.10
C ASN A 613 -3.17 17.99 -21.75
N GLN A 614 -3.58 17.01 -20.94
CA GLN A 614 -4.18 15.76 -21.40
C GLN A 614 -5.26 15.32 -20.41
N PRO A 615 -6.37 14.75 -20.87
CA PRO A 615 -7.37 14.14 -20.00
C PRO A 615 -6.75 13.08 -19.09
N GLY A 616 -7.23 12.98 -17.86
CA GLY A 616 -6.84 11.90 -16.97
C GLY A 616 -7.69 10.65 -17.19
N VAL A 617 -7.37 9.59 -16.46
CA VAL A 617 -8.08 8.30 -16.52
C VAL A 617 -8.18 7.74 -15.09
N LEU A 618 -9.39 7.43 -14.64
CA LEU A 618 -9.60 6.47 -13.57
C LEU A 618 -9.45 5.09 -14.18
N LYS A 619 -8.58 4.23 -13.63
CA LYS A 619 -8.36 2.87 -14.13
C LYS A 619 -9.07 1.83 -13.29
N LYS A 620 -9.04 2.03 -11.97
CA LYS A 620 -9.51 1.03 -11.02
C LYS A 620 -10.01 1.68 -9.75
N TRP A 621 -11.10 1.16 -9.20
CA TRP A 621 -11.48 1.49 -7.83
C TRP A 621 -12.24 0.35 -7.13
N GLN A 622 -12.08 0.28 -5.81
CA GLN A 622 -12.72 -0.68 -4.92
C GLN A 622 -13.10 -0.02 -3.60
N LEU A 623 -14.20 -0.44 -3.00
CA LEU A 623 -14.59 -0.06 -1.64
C LEU A 623 -14.29 -1.22 -0.68
N ILE A 624 -13.71 -0.89 0.46
CA ILE A 624 -13.45 -1.82 1.56
C ILE A 624 -14.15 -1.26 2.80
N PHE A 625 -15.11 -2.03 3.30
CA PHE A 625 -15.93 -1.70 4.46
C PHE A 625 -15.43 -2.48 5.66
N TYR A 626 -15.16 -1.77 6.75
CA TYR A 626 -14.83 -2.34 8.04
C TYR A 626 -16.00 -2.09 8.99
N GLY A 627 -16.36 -3.08 9.79
CA GLY A 627 -17.45 -2.89 10.75
C GLY A 627 -17.93 -4.18 11.38
N THR A 628 -19.22 -4.21 11.72
CA THR A 628 -19.83 -5.34 12.44
C THR A 628 -21.18 -5.71 11.82
N SER A 629 -21.56 -6.99 11.89
CA SER A 629 -22.88 -7.47 11.43
C SER A 629 -24.00 -7.18 12.45
N VAL A 630 -23.64 -7.06 13.73
CA VAL A 630 -24.59 -6.80 14.83
C VAL A 630 -24.30 -5.45 15.47
N ASN A 631 -25.30 -4.83 16.08
CA ASN A 631 -25.13 -3.51 16.70
C ASN A 631 -23.97 -3.54 17.72
N PRO A 632 -22.91 -2.73 17.50
CA PRO A 632 -21.71 -2.75 18.32
C PRO A 632 -21.89 -2.01 19.66
N ILE A 633 -22.87 -1.10 19.76
CA ILE A 633 -23.06 -0.27 20.96
C ILE A 633 -23.88 -1.04 21.98
N ARG A 634 -23.21 -1.57 23.00
CA ARG A 634 -23.83 -2.27 24.14
C ARG A 634 -23.29 -1.71 25.44
N VAL A 635 -24.17 -1.15 26.28
CA VAL A 635 -23.81 -0.58 27.58
C VAL A 635 -24.37 -1.47 28.68
N ARG A 636 -23.56 -1.78 29.70
CA ARG A 636 -24.05 -2.55 30.86
C ARG A 636 -25.16 -1.77 31.57
N PRO A 637 -26.31 -2.39 31.92
CA PRO A 637 -27.33 -1.72 32.71
C PRO A 637 -26.75 -1.26 34.04
N ALA A 638 -27.10 -0.05 34.50
CA ALA A 638 -26.64 0.49 35.77
C ALA A 638 -27.16 -0.38 36.93
N GLY A 639 -26.32 -1.30 37.42
CA GLY A 639 -26.55 -2.04 38.65
C GLY A 639 -26.45 -1.11 39.87
N ARG A 640 -27.35 -1.30 40.83
CA ARG A 640 -27.39 -0.62 42.15
C ARG A 640 -26.01 -0.62 42.84
N PRO A 641 -25.72 0.37 43.72
CA PRO A 641 -24.40 0.53 44.33
C PRO A 641 -23.95 -0.74 45.05
N GLN A 642 -22.72 -1.17 44.77
CA GLN A 642 -22.02 -2.21 45.51
C GLN A 642 -21.88 -1.76 46.97
N SER A 643 -22.64 -2.39 47.87
CA SER A 643 -22.22 -2.50 49.26
C SER A 643 -21.19 -3.61 49.38
N SER A 644 -20.25 -3.39 50.29
CA SER A 644 -19.07 -4.19 50.62
C SER A 644 -19.34 -5.68 50.87
N PRO A 645 -18.29 -6.52 50.81
CA PRO A 645 -18.45 -7.97 50.69
C PRO A 645 -18.59 -8.68 52.05
N TRP A 646 -19.30 -9.80 52.02
CA TRP A 646 -19.42 -10.88 53.04
C TRP A 646 -20.49 -10.73 54.14
N LYS A 647 -21.63 -11.41 53.92
CA LYS A 647 -22.09 -12.60 54.69
C LYS A 647 -23.33 -13.22 54.02
N SER A 648 -23.23 -14.50 53.68
CA SER A 648 -24.32 -15.41 53.28
C SER A 648 -25.12 -15.90 54.52
N PRO A 649 -26.21 -16.70 54.40
CA PRO A 649 -27.19 -16.89 53.32
C PRO A 649 -28.66 -16.83 53.82
N LEU A 650 -29.65 -16.70 52.93
CA LEU A 650 -30.91 -17.49 52.98
C LEU A 650 -31.82 -17.23 51.76
N ASN A 651 -32.34 -18.34 51.22
CA ASN A 651 -33.33 -18.41 50.15
C ASN A 651 -34.67 -17.76 50.54
N THR A 652 -35.32 -17.06 49.61
CA THR A 652 -36.74 -17.29 49.32
C THR A 652 -37.11 -16.78 47.93
N PHE A 653 -37.68 -17.67 47.11
CA PHE A 653 -38.38 -17.37 45.87
C PHE A 653 -39.75 -16.74 46.18
N THR A 654 -40.09 -15.63 45.52
CA THR A 654 -41.49 -15.22 45.33
C THR A 654 -41.66 -14.37 44.06
N PHE A 655 -42.36 -14.90 43.06
CA PHE A 655 -43.23 -14.13 42.14
C PHE A 655 -44.65 -14.21 42.75
N PRO A 656 -45.61 -13.26 42.58
CA PRO A 656 -45.91 -12.63 41.28
C PRO A 656 -46.57 -11.22 41.33
N THR A 657 -47.06 -10.82 40.14
CA THR A 657 -48.30 -10.07 39.84
C THR A 657 -48.30 -8.54 39.70
N VAL A 658 -48.89 -8.15 38.57
CA VAL A 658 -49.27 -6.83 38.09
C VAL A 658 -50.55 -6.38 38.78
N SER A 659 -50.58 -5.14 39.29
CA SER A 659 -51.80 -4.30 39.34
C SER A 659 -51.43 -2.84 39.60
N GLU A 660 -51.82 -1.99 38.64
CA GLU A 660 -52.35 -0.63 38.77
C GLU A 660 -51.92 0.25 39.97
N SER A 661 -51.30 1.39 39.69
CA SER A 661 -52.00 2.68 39.62
C SER A 661 -51.02 3.86 39.73
N VAL A 662 -51.34 4.87 38.93
CA VAL A 662 -50.66 6.14 38.76
C VAL A 662 -50.78 6.99 40.04
N THR A 663 -49.69 7.59 40.50
CA THR A 663 -49.69 8.99 40.95
C THR A 663 -48.33 9.63 40.73
N GLN A 664 -48.37 10.78 40.06
CA GLN A 664 -47.27 11.59 39.58
C GLN A 664 -46.60 12.36 40.72
N VAL A 665 -45.27 12.43 40.74
CA VAL A 665 -44.54 13.69 40.91
C VAL A 665 -43.28 13.62 40.03
N THR A 666 -43.09 14.71 39.29
CA THR A 666 -42.22 14.95 38.14
C THR A 666 -40.75 15.14 38.50
N ASP A 667 -39.82 14.66 37.65
CA ASP A 667 -38.71 15.51 37.24
C ASP A 667 -38.11 15.11 35.86
N ASN A 668 -37.91 16.14 35.04
CA ASN A 668 -37.76 16.11 33.59
C ASN A 668 -36.30 15.92 33.15
N PHE A 669 -35.98 14.93 32.29
CA PHE A 669 -34.78 14.98 31.44
C PHE A 669 -34.79 14.13 30.14
N PHE A 670 -35.93 13.56 29.72
CA PHE A 670 -36.01 12.80 28.45
C PHE A 670 -37.25 13.15 27.64
N LYS A 671 -37.10 14.11 26.73
CA LYS A 671 -37.95 14.24 25.53
C LYS A 671 -37.05 14.71 24.40
N ASP A 672 -36.82 13.84 23.43
CA ASP A 672 -36.89 14.12 22.00
C ASP A 672 -36.25 12.98 21.21
N PHE A 673 -36.97 11.86 21.11
CA PHE A 673 -36.95 10.97 19.95
C PHE A 673 -38.28 10.21 19.97
N HIS A 674 -39.18 10.61 19.08
CA HIS A 674 -40.11 9.78 18.30
C HIS A 674 -41.27 10.66 17.83
N ASN A 675 -41.30 10.94 16.53
CA ASN A 675 -42.52 10.92 15.73
C ASN A 675 -42.16 10.94 14.25
N PHE A 676 -42.46 9.85 13.54
CA PHE A 676 -43.18 9.79 12.26
C PHE A 676 -43.38 8.31 11.85
N PRO A 677 -44.40 7.97 11.02
CA PRO A 677 -45.58 7.27 11.50
C PRO A 677 -45.73 5.83 10.95
N ASN A 678 -46.56 5.04 11.65
CA ASN A 678 -47.10 3.78 11.18
C ASN A 678 -48.17 3.98 10.09
N LEU A 679 -48.09 3.17 9.02
CA LEU A 679 -49.22 2.82 8.17
C LEU A 679 -49.16 1.30 7.86
N TYR A 680 -50.16 0.58 8.35
CA TYR A 680 -50.59 -0.83 8.13
C TYR A 680 -50.58 -1.25 6.63
N SER A 681 -50.64 -2.50 6.15
CA SER A 681 -50.89 -3.89 6.63
C SER A 681 -50.85 -4.80 5.38
N PHE A 682 -50.41 -6.08 5.48
CA PHE A 682 -50.99 -7.32 4.89
C PHE A 682 -49.93 -8.46 5.04
N ALA A 683 -50.08 -9.38 6.01
CA ALA A 683 -50.66 -10.76 5.92
C ALA A 683 -49.83 -11.74 5.07
N GLY A 684 -49.48 -12.99 5.41
CA GLY A 684 -49.60 -13.95 6.54
C GLY A 684 -48.48 -15.02 6.30
N SER A 685 -48.13 -16.01 7.13
CA SER A 685 -48.97 -16.97 7.87
C SER A 685 -48.14 -17.72 8.96
N GLU A 686 -48.76 -17.84 10.13
CA GLU A 686 -48.71 -18.80 11.26
C GLU A 686 -47.48 -19.65 11.69
N PRO A 687 -47.28 -19.80 13.02
CA PRO A 687 -46.45 -20.81 13.67
C PRO A 687 -47.29 -21.99 14.24
N GLU A 688 -46.83 -23.24 14.08
CA GLU A 688 -47.48 -24.39 14.72
C GLU A 688 -46.93 -24.71 16.13
N GLN A 689 -47.90 -24.98 17.01
CA GLN A 689 -47.79 -25.37 18.42
C GLN A 689 -47.55 -26.88 18.57
N ALA A 690 -46.92 -27.30 19.66
CA ALA A 690 -47.08 -28.64 20.20
C ALA A 690 -47.55 -28.58 21.66
N VAL A 691 -48.71 -29.23 21.86
CA VAL A 691 -49.53 -29.30 23.05
C VAL A 691 -49.00 -30.34 24.03
N SER A 692 -49.09 -30.07 25.34
CA SER A 692 -48.94 -31.09 26.39
C SER A 692 -50.30 -31.75 26.68
N SER A 693 -50.31 -33.07 26.87
CA SER A 693 -51.47 -33.80 27.41
C SER A 693 -51.21 -34.21 28.86
N LEU A 694 -52.19 -33.90 29.70
CA LEU A 694 -52.35 -34.36 31.08
C LEU A 694 -52.41 -35.90 31.18
N ASP A 695 -51.90 -36.47 32.28
CA ASP A 695 -52.76 -37.12 33.27
C ASP A 695 -52.01 -37.47 34.56
N GLY A 696 -52.69 -37.25 35.68
CA GLY A 696 -52.12 -37.27 37.02
C GLY A 696 -52.45 -38.48 37.89
N LYS A 697 -52.10 -38.29 39.17
CA LYS A 697 -52.41 -39.08 40.38
C LYS A 697 -51.55 -40.35 40.53
N LYS A 698 -50.91 -40.58 41.67
CA LYS A 698 -51.49 -40.68 43.02
C LYS A 698 -50.41 -40.44 44.10
N THR A 699 -50.59 -39.48 45.02
CA THR A 699 -50.93 -39.69 46.47
C THR A 699 -49.94 -40.59 47.22
N LYS A 700 -49.38 -40.25 48.39
CA LYS A 700 -50.03 -39.62 49.55
C LYS A 700 -48.98 -39.18 50.60
N ILE A 701 -49.38 -38.15 51.33
CA ILE A 701 -48.81 -37.43 52.48
C ILE A 701 -48.54 -38.36 53.69
N ARG A 702 -47.45 -38.12 54.45
CA ARG A 702 -47.52 -37.90 55.92
C ARG A 702 -46.24 -37.35 56.54
N ASP A 703 -46.50 -36.58 57.60
CA ASP A 703 -45.68 -35.62 58.31
C ASP A 703 -44.64 -36.18 59.29
N ASN A 704 -43.73 -35.26 59.64
CA ASN A 704 -43.17 -34.96 60.97
C ASN A 704 -41.94 -35.71 61.53
N ASP A 705 -41.05 -34.84 62.03
CA ASP A 705 -40.12 -34.91 63.17
C ASP A 705 -38.69 -35.46 63.01
N ASN A 706 -37.76 -34.50 62.97
CA ASN A 706 -36.48 -34.34 63.69
C ASN A 706 -35.77 -35.56 64.30
N ASN A 707 -34.56 -35.83 63.79
CA ASN A 707 -33.23 -35.93 64.46
C ASN A 707 -32.31 -36.77 63.52
N ILE A 708 -31.14 -36.28 63.05
CA ILE A 708 -29.85 -36.16 63.77
C ILE A 708 -29.51 -37.53 64.39
N ASP A 709 -28.52 -38.33 63.98
CA ASP A 709 -27.22 -38.11 63.34
C ASP A 709 -26.73 -39.40 62.62
N ASP A 710 -25.74 -39.20 61.75
CA ASP A 710 -24.61 -40.08 61.37
C ASP A 710 -24.83 -41.58 61.12
N GLU A 711 -24.61 -42.03 59.88
CA GLU A 711 -23.33 -42.63 59.47
C GLU A 711 -23.35 -42.97 57.96
N ASP A 712 -22.17 -42.91 57.39
CA ASP A 712 -21.80 -43.13 55.99
C ASP A 712 -22.38 -44.39 55.33
N GLU A 713 -22.89 -44.23 54.10
CA GLU A 713 -22.65 -45.07 52.90
C GLU A 713 -23.80 -44.87 51.89
N GLU A 714 -23.44 -44.67 50.62
CA GLU A 714 -24.28 -44.49 49.40
C GLU A 714 -24.29 -43.04 48.89
N THR A 715 -23.43 -42.65 47.96
CA THR A 715 -23.57 -43.09 46.56
C THR A 715 -22.32 -42.66 45.77
N LYS A 716 -21.30 -43.53 45.73
CA LYS A 716 -20.16 -43.41 44.80
C LYS A 716 -20.42 -44.03 43.43
N GLU A 717 -21.69 -44.31 43.08
CA GLU A 717 -22.07 -45.05 41.86
C GLU A 717 -22.91 -44.26 40.85
N ASN A 718 -22.89 -42.93 40.88
CA ASN A 718 -23.61 -42.15 39.85
C ASN A 718 -22.92 -40.82 39.51
N CYS A 719 -21.58 -40.85 39.46
CA CYS A 719 -20.81 -39.75 38.94
C CYS A 719 -20.86 -39.71 37.42
N ASP A 720 -20.90 -38.51 36.88
CA ASP A 720 -20.81 -38.30 35.44
C ASP A 720 -19.51 -38.93 34.92
N GLU A 721 -19.55 -39.55 33.73
CA GLU A 721 -18.41 -40.26 33.16
C GLU A 721 -17.17 -39.36 32.94
N GLN A 722 -17.37 -38.03 32.93
CA GLN A 722 -16.33 -37.02 32.83
C GLN A 722 -15.65 -36.69 34.18
N CYS A 723 -16.16 -37.18 35.31
CA CYS A 723 -15.52 -37.07 36.62
C CYS A 723 -14.39 -38.10 36.76
N ASP A 724 -13.32 -37.73 37.48
CA ASP A 724 -12.24 -38.66 37.79
C ASP A 724 -12.57 -39.54 39.00
N ASP A 725 -11.61 -40.36 39.40
CA ASP A 725 -11.80 -41.38 40.43
C ASP A 725 -11.90 -40.77 41.86
N GLN A 726 -11.73 -39.45 42.01
CA GLN A 726 -11.97 -38.74 43.27
C GLN A 726 -13.46 -38.58 43.59
N GLY A 727 -14.33 -38.80 42.62
CA GLY A 727 -15.78 -38.82 42.78
C GLY A 727 -16.46 -37.48 42.51
N CYS A 728 -17.73 -37.40 42.89
CA CYS A 728 -18.63 -36.29 42.58
C CYS A 728 -19.56 -36.03 43.75
N PHE A 729 -20.11 -34.82 43.84
CA PHE A 729 -21.11 -34.44 44.85
C PHE A 729 -22.53 -34.38 44.25
N GLY A 730 -22.73 -35.00 43.08
CA GLY A 730 -24.04 -35.15 42.43
C GLY A 730 -23.94 -35.54 40.95
N ARG A 731 -25.11 -35.69 40.29
CA ARG A 731 -25.20 -36.08 38.87
C ARG A 731 -24.91 -34.90 37.93
N GLY A 732 -24.14 -35.16 36.87
CA GLY A 732 -23.81 -34.24 35.78
C GLY A 732 -22.37 -33.72 35.81
N PRO A 733 -21.84 -33.24 34.67
CA PRO A 733 -20.42 -32.94 34.49
C PRO A 733 -19.96 -31.68 35.26
N THR A 734 -20.89 -30.95 35.89
CA THR A 734 -20.62 -29.77 36.72
C THR A 734 -20.43 -30.06 38.20
N LYS A 735 -20.63 -31.32 38.61
CA LYS A 735 -20.62 -31.76 40.02
C LYS A 735 -19.47 -32.74 40.34
N CYS A 736 -18.46 -32.77 39.48
CA CYS A 736 -17.23 -33.53 39.71
C CYS A 736 -16.33 -32.81 40.72
N ILE A 737 -15.67 -33.58 41.59
CA ILE A 737 -14.63 -33.05 42.48
C ILE A 737 -13.38 -32.69 41.65
N ALA A 738 -13.03 -33.56 40.70
CA ALA A 738 -12.03 -33.30 39.67
C ALA A 738 -12.43 -33.95 38.34
N CYS A 739 -11.91 -33.40 37.24
CA CYS A 739 -12.25 -33.84 35.88
C CYS A 739 -11.29 -34.91 35.40
N ARG A 740 -11.81 -35.99 34.81
CA ARG A 740 -11.00 -37.08 34.25
C ARG A 740 -10.15 -36.63 33.05
N ASN A 741 -10.70 -35.73 32.22
CA ASN A 741 -10.06 -35.29 30.97
C ASN A 741 -9.70 -33.80 31.01
N LYS A 742 -10.68 -32.93 30.72
CA LYS A 742 -10.49 -31.48 30.60
C LYS A 742 -11.55 -30.73 31.40
N ARG A 743 -11.24 -29.50 31.80
CA ARG A 743 -12.13 -28.64 32.58
C ARG A 743 -12.42 -27.36 31.82
N MET A 744 -13.70 -27.06 31.63
CA MET A 744 -14.18 -25.77 31.11
C MET A 744 -15.02 -25.09 32.18
N ASP A 745 -14.46 -24.05 32.79
CA ASP A 745 -15.04 -23.38 33.96
C ASP A 745 -15.34 -24.36 35.12
N ARG A 746 -16.61 -24.67 35.39
CA ARG A 746 -17.04 -25.66 36.40
C ARG A 746 -17.47 -27.00 35.82
N THR A 747 -17.36 -27.20 34.50
CA THR A 747 -17.84 -28.38 33.80
C THR A 747 -16.69 -29.24 33.30
N CYS A 748 -16.74 -30.54 33.58
CA CYS A 748 -15.80 -31.51 33.02
C CYS A 748 -16.22 -31.88 31.59
N VAL A 749 -15.26 -31.80 30.67
CA VAL A 749 -15.48 -32.09 29.25
C VAL A 749 -14.42 -33.07 28.75
N SER A 750 -14.80 -33.90 27.79
CA SER A 750 -13.89 -34.91 27.20
C SER A 750 -12.88 -34.29 26.26
N THR A 751 -13.22 -33.16 25.62
CA THR A 751 -12.36 -32.37 24.74
C THR A 751 -12.80 -30.91 24.83
N CYS A 752 -11.87 -29.97 24.75
CA CYS A 752 -12.20 -28.55 24.73
C CYS A 752 -13.03 -28.21 23.49
N PRO A 753 -14.11 -27.43 23.61
CA PRO A 753 -14.94 -27.06 22.48
C PRO A 753 -14.18 -26.18 21.46
N PRO A 754 -14.69 -26.06 20.22
CA PRO A 754 -14.15 -25.12 19.24
C PRO A 754 -13.93 -23.73 19.84
N ARG A 755 -12.88 -23.06 19.39
CA ARG A 755 -12.31 -21.81 19.93
C ARG A 755 -11.70 -21.93 21.32
N SER A 756 -11.38 -23.15 21.76
CA SER A 756 -10.57 -23.36 22.96
C SER A 756 -9.63 -24.54 22.82
N TYR A 757 -8.52 -24.51 23.54
CA TYR A 757 -7.52 -25.57 23.63
C TYR A 757 -7.23 -25.91 25.10
N ALA A 758 -6.74 -27.13 25.34
CA ALA A 758 -6.37 -27.53 26.70
C ALA A 758 -4.96 -27.04 27.03
N ASP A 759 -4.82 -26.31 28.13
CA ASP A 759 -3.50 -25.98 28.69
C ASP A 759 -2.84 -27.21 29.36
N SER A 760 -1.62 -27.01 29.88
CA SER A 760 -0.83 -28.05 30.55
C SER A 760 -1.49 -28.60 31.82
N GLN A 761 -2.47 -27.90 32.38
CA GLN A 761 -3.26 -28.33 33.54
C GLN A 761 -4.60 -28.96 33.14
N GLY A 762 -4.88 -29.08 31.83
CA GLY A 762 -6.12 -29.64 31.31
C GLY A 762 -7.31 -28.68 31.37
N VAL A 763 -7.09 -27.39 31.60
CA VAL A 763 -8.13 -26.36 31.58
C VAL A 763 -8.27 -25.82 30.15
N CYS A 764 -9.50 -25.66 29.69
CA CYS A 764 -9.78 -25.13 28.36
C CYS A 764 -9.59 -23.62 28.33
N GLN A 765 -8.57 -23.16 27.61
CA GLN A 765 -8.22 -21.77 27.35
C GLN A 765 -8.68 -21.34 25.95
N PRO A 766 -9.05 -20.07 25.73
CA PRO A 766 -9.51 -19.60 24.43
C PRO A 766 -8.40 -19.64 23.37
N CYS A 767 -8.78 -19.97 22.13
CA CYS A 767 -7.93 -19.80 20.96
C CYS A 767 -7.73 -18.32 20.62
N HIS A 768 -6.74 -18.04 19.77
CA HIS A 768 -6.67 -16.76 19.06
C HIS A 768 -7.99 -16.48 18.32
N GLU A 769 -8.44 -15.23 18.26
CA GLU A 769 -9.77 -14.86 17.71
C GLU A 769 -9.96 -15.29 16.24
N ALA A 770 -8.87 -15.32 15.48
CA ALA A 770 -8.83 -15.78 14.09
C ALA A 770 -8.93 -17.30 13.91
N CYS A 771 -8.98 -18.08 15.00
CA CYS A 771 -8.93 -19.54 15.01
C CYS A 771 -10.22 -20.20 15.49
N GLU A 772 -10.72 -21.14 14.70
CA GLU A 772 -11.84 -21.99 15.06
C GLU A 772 -11.38 -23.20 15.88
N THR A 773 -10.22 -23.76 15.55
CA THR A 773 -9.55 -24.78 16.39
C THR A 773 -8.07 -24.45 16.49
N CYS A 774 -7.50 -24.72 17.66
CA CYS A 774 -6.11 -24.39 17.93
C CYS A 774 -5.48 -25.39 18.91
N THR A 775 -4.14 -25.43 18.93
CA THR A 775 -3.34 -26.15 19.94
C THR A 775 -2.73 -25.22 20.98
N GLY A 776 -2.94 -23.91 20.84
CA GLY A 776 -2.32 -22.85 21.62
C GLY A 776 -3.04 -21.52 21.42
N SER A 777 -2.73 -20.52 22.25
CA SER A 777 -3.39 -19.21 22.22
C SER A 777 -2.93 -18.29 21.10
N ASP A 778 -1.85 -18.63 20.40
CA ASP A 778 -1.26 -17.81 19.35
C ASP A 778 -1.76 -18.19 17.94
N GLN A 779 -1.66 -17.24 17.01
CA GLN A 779 -2.18 -17.38 15.64
C GLN A 779 -1.45 -18.46 14.81
N LYS A 780 -0.24 -18.88 15.22
CA LYS A 780 0.51 -19.99 14.58
C LYS A 780 0.14 -21.36 15.13
N SER A 781 -0.54 -21.41 16.27
CA SER A 781 -1.11 -22.65 16.82
C SER A 781 -2.52 -22.93 16.27
N CYS A 782 -2.88 -22.26 15.18
CA CYS A 782 -4.18 -22.36 14.55
C CYS A 782 -4.27 -23.61 13.69
N LEU A 783 -5.18 -24.53 14.00
CA LEU A 783 -5.41 -25.72 13.18
C LEU A 783 -6.43 -25.43 12.08
N THR A 784 -7.47 -24.65 12.39
CA THR A 784 -8.47 -24.20 11.41
C THR A 784 -8.84 -22.75 11.68
N CYS A 785 -9.08 -22.00 10.60
CA CYS A 785 -9.47 -20.60 10.69
C CYS A 785 -10.92 -20.43 11.15
N SER A 786 -11.15 -19.41 11.97
CA SER A 786 -12.47 -18.91 12.31
C SER A 786 -13.27 -18.64 11.02
N PRO A 787 -14.59 -18.87 11.02
CA PRO A 787 -15.46 -18.42 9.95
C PRO A 787 -15.17 -16.95 9.57
N GLY A 788 -14.95 -16.66 8.28
CA GLY A 788 -14.59 -15.32 7.76
C GLY A 788 -13.07 -15.10 7.60
N HIS A 789 -12.24 -15.98 8.14
CA HIS A 789 -10.80 -15.96 7.97
C HIS A 789 -10.34 -17.03 6.96
N VAL A 790 -9.28 -16.71 6.24
CA VAL A 790 -8.60 -17.55 5.26
C VAL A 790 -7.21 -17.90 5.75
N ARG A 791 -6.81 -19.15 5.49
CA ARG A 791 -5.51 -19.67 5.93
C ARG A 791 -4.45 -19.33 4.90
N VAL A 792 -3.41 -18.61 5.29
CA VAL A 792 -2.25 -18.38 4.42
C VAL A 792 -1.39 -19.65 4.42
N VAL A 793 -1.35 -20.36 3.29
CA VAL A 793 -0.92 -21.77 3.23
C VAL A 793 0.52 -22.01 3.66
N ASP A 794 1.40 -21.03 3.42
CA ASP A 794 2.83 -21.09 3.67
C ASP A 794 3.26 -20.36 4.94
N LEU A 795 2.42 -19.48 5.48
CA LEU A 795 2.65 -18.77 6.75
C LEU A 795 1.92 -19.41 7.94
N ASP A 796 0.95 -20.30 7.67
CA ASP A 796 0.10 -20.97 8.65
C ASP A 796 -0.60 -20.05 9.65
N ILE A 797 -1.09 -18.93 9.15
CA ILE A 797 -1.86 -17.95 9.92
C ILE A 797 -3.23 -17.76 9.29
N CYS A 798 -4.20 -17.42 10.12
CA CYS A 798 -5.55 -17.10 9.69
C CYS A 798 -5.74 -15.59 9.61
N LEU A 799 -5.94 -15.07 8.41
CA LEU A 799 -6.19 -13.65 8.16
C LEU A 799 -7.58 -13.48 7.57
N GLN A 800 -8.22 -12.34 7.82
CA GLN A 800 -9.49 -12.03 7.15
C GLN A 800 -9.31 -11.74 5.65
N GLN A 801 -8.09 -11.41 5.25
CA GLN A 801 -7.74 -11.05 3.88
C GLN A 801 -6.38 -11.63 3.52
N CYS A 802 -6.26 -12.11 2.27
CA CYS A 802 -4.98 -12.51 1.72
C CYS A 802 -4.03 -11.31 1.58
N PRO A 803 -2.76 -11.47 1.99
CA PRO A 803 -1.76 -10.43 1.80
C PRO A 803 -1.50 -10.18 0.31
N GLU A 804 -0.92 -9.02 -0.02
CA GLU A 804 -0.44 -8.73 -1.38
C GLU A 804 0.54 -9.81 -1.85
N GLY A 805 0.50 -10.16 -3.13
CA GLY A 805 1.22 -11.32 -3.68
C GLY A 805 0.55 -12.68 -3.44
N TYR A 806 -0.69 -12.71 -2.95
CA TYR A 806 -1.49 -13.93 -2.77
C TYR A 806 -2.89 -13.73 -3.35
N PHE A 807 -3.41 -14.77 -4.01
CA PHE A 807 -4.84 -14.82 -4.35
C PHE A 807 -5.58 -15.72 -3.36
N GLN A 808 -6.86 -15.42 -3.19
CA GLN A 808 -7.75 -16.17 -2.33
C GLN A 808 -8.40 -17.31 -3.11
N ASP A 809 -8.17 -18.55 -2.69
CA ASP A 809 -8.98 -19.69 -3.11
C ASP A 809 -10.22 -19.75 -2.23
N PHE A 810 -11.38 -19.41 -2.80
CA PHE A 810 -12.66 -19.36 -2.10
C PHE A 810 -13.20 -20.76 -1.74
N ILE A 811 -12.80 -21.80 -2.47
CA ILE A 811 -13.25 -23.18 -2.24
C ILE A 811 -12.44 -23.80 -1.10
N ALA A 812 -11.12 -23.64 -1.14
CA ALA A 812 -10.22 -24.15 -0.12
C ALA A 812 -10.11 -23.23 1.12
N LYS A 813 -10.64 -22.00 1.05
CA LYS A 813 -10.51 -20.93 2.06
C LYS A 813 -9.06 -20.64 2.43
N THR A 814 -8.20 -20.61 1.42
CA THR A 814 -6.76 -20.44 1.58
C THR A 814 -6.24 -19.27 0.76
N CYS A 815 -5.18 -18.63 1.25
CA CYS A 815 -4.39 -17.69 0.45
C CYS A 815 -3.21 -18.43 -0.15
N THR A 816 -3.15 -18.44 -1.46
CA THR A 816 -2.10 -19.11 -2.23
C THR A 816 -1.22 -18.04 -2.89
N PRO A 817 0.11 -18.16 -2.80
CA PRO A 817 1.01 -17.16 -3.39
C PRO A 817 0.83 -17.10 -4.91
N CYS A 818 0.98 -15.90 -5.45
CA CYS A 818 1.02 -15.66 -6.89
C CYS A 818 2.25 -16.30 -7.53
N GLN A 819 2.16 -16.55 -8.84
CA GLN A 819 3.29 -17.04 -9.62
C GLN A 819 4.42 -16.00 -9.62
N ALA A 820 5.65 -16.48 -9.75
CA ALA A 820 6.82 -15.62 -9.89
C ALA A 820 6.62 -14.57 -10.99
N ASN A 821 7.10 -13.35 -10.72
CA ASN A 821 6.97 -12.14 -11.54
C ASN A 821 5.59 -11.46 -11.49
N CYS A 822 4.66 -11.97 -10.70
CA CYS A 822 3.34 -11.38 -10.50
C CYS A 822 3.22 -10.78 -9.11
N ALA A 823 3.16 -9.44 -9.07
CA ALA A 823 2.96 -8.68 -7.85
C ALA A 823 1.59 -8.98 -7.23
N ASN A 824 0.56 -9.13 -8.08
CA ASN A 824 -0.77 -9.57 -7.67
C ASN A 824 -1.37 -10.51 -8.72
N CYS A 825 -2.27 -11.38 -8.28
CA CYS A 825 -2.97 -12.35 -9.11
C CYS A 825 -4.39 -12.57 -8.59
N GLN A 826 -5.26 -13.08 -9.45
CA GLN A 826 -6.67 -13.30 -9.17
C GLN A 826 -7.12 -14.66 -9.69
N ASP A 827 -7.99 -15.36 -8.96
CA ASP A 827 -8.55 -16.69 -9.27
C ASP A 827 -7.53 -17.85 -9.31
N ARG A 828 -6.32 -17.62 -9.84
CA ARG A 828 -5.25 -18.60 -10.02
C ARG A 828 -3.88 -17.94 -9.83
N PRO A 829 -2.82 -18.70 -9.48
CA PRO A 829 -1.49 -18.13 -9.28
C PRO A 829 -0.91 -17.48 -10.54
N ASP A 830 -1.26 -17.98 -11.73
CA ASP A 830 -0.73 -17.58 -13.04
C ASP A 830 -1.56 -16.49 -13.74
N HIS A 831 -2.67 -16.07 -13.13
CA HIS A 831 -3.57 -15.05 -13.66
C HIS A 831 -3.24 -13.71 -12.98
N CYS A 832 -2.23 -13.05 -13.53
CA CYS A 832 -1.63 -11.88 -12.93
C CYS A 832 -2.42 -10.63 -13.26
N THR A 833 -2.68 -9.81 -12.25
CA THR A 833 -3.39 -8.53 -12.39
C THR A 833 -2.41 -7.34 -12.34
N SER A 834 -1.21 -7.56 -11.80
CA SER A 834 -0.09 -6.63 -11.87
C SER A 834 1.23 -7.39 -11.82
N CYS A 835 2.27 -6.83 -12.43
CA CYS A 835 3.58 -7.46 -12.53
C CYS A 835 4.57 -6.90 -11.51
N ASP A 836 5.53 -7.74 -11.12
CA ASP A 836 6.66 -7.30 -10.29
C ASP A 836 7.64 -6.48 -11.13
N HIS A 837 8.14 -5.38 -10.57
CA HIS A 837 9.11 -4.49 -11.23
C HIS A 837 8.61 -3.97 -12.60
N HIS A 838 9.49 -3.43 -13.44
CA HIS A 838 9.17 -2.86 -14.77
C HIS A 838 8.75 -3.92 -15.83
N LEU A 839 8.10 -5.02 -15.42
CA LEU A 839 7.58 -6.05 -16.30
C LEU A 839 6.23 -5.65 -16.88
N LEU A 840 5.98 -6.11 -18.10
CA LEU A 840 4.82 -5.70 -18.89
C LEU A 840 3.68 -6.69 -18.74
N LEU A 841 2.52 -6.22 -18.33
CA LEU A 841 1.31 -7.03 -18.24
C LEU A 841 0.68 -7.18 -19.64
N TYR A 842 0.55 -8.43 -20.09
CA TYR A 842 -0.15 -8.77 -21.33
C TYR A 842 -0.89 -10.08 -21.18
N GLN A 843 -2.21 -10.07 -21.45
CA GLN A 843 -3.09 -11.24 -21.33
C GLN A 843 -2.89 -11.97 -19.99
N ASN A 844 -2.91 -11.21 -18.89
CA ASN A 844 -2.75 -11.72 -17.52
C ASN A 844 -1.40 -12.38 -17.21
N LYS A 845 -0.38 -12.13 -18.03
CA LYS A 845 0.99 -12.63 -17.83
C LYS A 845 1.98 -11.48 -17.84
N CYS A 846 3.02 -11.66 -17.05
CA CYS A 846 4.11 -10.70 -16.95
C CYS A 846 5.23 -11.07 -17.91
N LEU A 847 5.50 -10.17 -18.86
CA LEU A 847 6.47 -10.33 -19.94
C LEU A 847 7.61 -9.33 -19.79
N ALA A 848 8.79 -9.69 -20.30
CA ALA A 848 9.95 -8.80 -20.34
C ALA A 848 9.81 -7.73 -21.43
N PHE A 849 9.04 -8.02 -22.47
CA PHE A 849 8.83 -7.17 -23.64
C PHE A 849 7.49 -7.53 -24.30
N CYS A 850 6.93 -6.57 -25.03
CA CYS A 850 5.67 -6.77 -25.73
C CYS A 850 5.81 -7.71 -26.94
N PRO A 851 4.79 -8.56 -27.21
CA PRO A 851 4.77 -9.41 -28.40
C PRO A 851 4.79 -8.61 -29.73
N PRO A 852 5.13 -9.24 -30.87
CA PRO A 852 5.04 -8.59 -32.19
C PRO A 852 3.65 -7.99 -32.46
N ASN A 853 3.59 -6.90 -33.23
CA ASN A 853 2.40 -6.08 -33.47
C ASN A 853 1.80 -5.42 -32.23
N THR A 854 2.55 -5.35 -31.12
CA THR A 854 2.16 -4.59 -29.93
C THR A 854 3.32 -3.71 -29.47
N TYR A 855 3.00 -2.66 -28.71
CA TYR A 855 3.97 -1.73 -28.15
C TYR A 855 3.72 -1.54 -26.65
N GLU A 856 4.79 -1.17 -25.95
CA GLU A 856 4.76 -0.86 -24.53
C GLU A 856 4.06 0.48 -24.28
N THR A 857 3.10 0.49 -23.37
CA THR A 857 2.46 1.70 -22.88
C THR A 857 3.17 2.21 -21.63
N GLU A 858 2.97 3.48 -21.28
CA GLU A 858 3.53 4.09 -20.06
C GLU A 858 3.06 3.42 -18.75
N ASP A 859 2.05 2.55 -18.84
CA ASP A 859 1.45 1.82 -17.72
C ASP A 859 2.00 0.40 -17.56
N TYR A 860 3.11 0.09 -18.24
CA TYR A 860 3.72 -1.24 -18.28
C TYR A 860 2.73 -2.31 -18.77
N THR A 861 1.97 -2.00 -19.82
CA THR A 861 1.08 -2.96 -20.51
C THR A 861 1.36 -2.97 -22.00
N CYS A 862 0.92 -4.00 -22.71
CA CYS A 862 1.11 -4.11 -24.16
C CYS A 862 -0.18 -3.82 -24.94
N ALA A 863 -0.13 -2.81 -25.82
CA ALA A 863 -1.24 -2.39 -26.67
C ALA A 863 -0.95 -2.67 -28.16
N PRO A 864 -1.97 -2.92 -29.01
CA PRO A 864 -1.76 -3.25 -30.41
C PRO A 864 -1.25 -2.07 -31.25
N CYS A 865 -0.36 -2.37 -32.19
CA CYS A 865 0.06 -1.47 -33.26
C CYS A 865 -1.06 -1.26 -34.28
N HIS A 866 -0.94 -0.21 -35.10
CA HIS A 866 -1.76 -0.06 -36.30
C HIS A 866 -1.53 -1.23 -37.27
N GLU A 867 -2.57 -1.69 -37.98
CA GLU A 867 -2.54 -2.88 -38.86
C GLU A 867 -1.49 -2.85 -39.99
N THR A 868 -1.01 -1.66 -40.34
CA THR A 868 0.02 -1.48 -41.36
C THR A 868 1.44 -1.58 -40.81
N CYS A 869 1.63 -1.47 -39.49
CA CYS A 869 2.92 -1.56 -38.83
C CYS A 869 3.17 -2.99 -38.34
N GLU A 870 4.39 -3.48 -38.51
CA GLU A 870 4.86 -4.71 -37.87
C GLU A 870 5.39 -4.42 -36.45
N THR A 871 6.14 -3.33 -36.30
CA THR A 871 6.53 -2.75 -35.01
C THR A 871 6.18 -1.27 -34.96
N CYS A 872 5.86 -0.76 -33.77
CA CYS A 872 5.42 0.62 -33.57
C CYS A 872 5.83 1.14 -32.20
N ASN A 873 5.77 2.47 -32.03
CA ASN A 873 5.90 3.13 -30.74
C ASN A 873 4.56 3.74 -30.25
N GLY A 874 3.47 3.40 -30.93
CA GLY A 874 2.12 3.90 -30.67
C GLY A 874 1.08 3.27 -31.58
N SER A 875 -0.19 3.45 -31.25
CA SER A 875 -1.32 2.83 -31.96
C SER A 875 -1.69 3.52 -33.28
N ASN A 876 -1.14 4.70 -33.58
CA ASN A 876 -1.47 5.44 -34.78
C ASN A 876 -0.70 4.93 -36.01
N SER A 877 -1.32 5.02 -37.18
CA SER A 877 -0.71 4.78 -38.50
C SER A 877 0.58 5.56 -38.77
N SER A 878 0.80 6.70 -38.08
CA SER A 878 2.01 7.55 -38.16
C SER A 878 3.06 7.26 -37.09
N GLN A 879 2.92 6.15 -36.37
CA GLN A 879 3.81 5.72 -35.30
C GLN A 879 4.46 4.37 -35.63
N CYS A 880 4.57 4.04 -36.93
CA CYS A 880 5.19 2.81 -37.38
C CYS A 880 6.71 2.91 -37.34
N VAL A 881 7.34 1.91 -36.72
CA VAL A 881 8.78 1.71 -36.74
C VAL A 881 9.17 0.77 -37.89
N SER A 882 8.40 -0.28 -38.16
CA SER A 882 8.60 -1.15 -39.33
C SER A 882 7.26 -1.54 -39.96
N CYS A 883 7.30 -1.94 -41.23
CA CYS A 883 6.11 -2.17 -42.03
C CYS A 883 5.86 -3.65 -42.28
N THR A 884 4.58 -4.03 -42.28
CA THR A 884 4.17 -5.38 -42.65
C THR A 884 4.52 -5.70 -44.11
N GLN A 885 4.66 -6.99 -44.41
CA GLN A 885 5.14 -7.47 -45.72
C GLN A 885 4.37 -6.85 -46.90
N GLY A 886 5.10 -6.31 -47.87
CA GLY A 886 4.54 -5.65 -49.07
C GLY A 886 4.18 -4.17 -48.89
N ARG A 887 4.64 -3.53 -47.81
CA ARG A 887 4.55 -2.09 -47.56
C ARG A 887 5.94 -1.50 -47.34
N PHE A 888 6.05 -0.19 -47.57
CA PHE A 888 7.28 0.59 -47.48
C PHE A 888 7.10 1.71 -46.46
N TRP A 889 8.11 1.92 -45.62
CA TRP A 889 8.15 2.97 -44.64
C TRP A 889 8.41 4.33 -45.31
N HIS A 890 7.62 5.34 -44.94
CA HIS A 890 7.74 6.71 -45.38
C HIS A 890 7.21 7.64 -44.27
N GLU A 891 8.06 8.54 -43.76
CA GLU A 891 7.70 9.55 -42.73
C GLU A 891 6.90 8.98 -41.53
N ASN A 892 7.37 7.88 -40.94
CA ASN A 892 6.72 7.16 -39.82
C ASN A 892 5.40 6.44 -40.16
N ARG A 893 5.07 6.29 -41.45
CA ARG A 893 3.89 5.55 -41.95
C ARG A 893 4.29 4.40 -42.87
N CYS A 894 3.41 3.41 -42.99
CA CYS A 894 3.61 2.26 -43.88
C CYS A 894 2.66 2.31 -45.09
N VAL A 895 3.20 2.64 -46.26
CA VAL A 895 2.46 2.82 -47.51
C VAL A 895 2.63 1.61 -48.45
N LYS A 896 1.66 1.35 -49.34
CA LYS A 896 1.78 0.27 -50.34
C LYS A 896 2.60 0.69 -51.56
N GLU A 897 2.49 1.96 -51.93
CA GLU A 897 3.16 2.57 -53.08
C GLU A 897 3.88 3.83 -52.58
N CYS A 898 5.12 4.03 -53.02
CA CYS A 898 5.88 5.20 -52.63
C CYS A 898 5.35 6.46 -53.34
N PRO A 899 5.38 7.62 -52.66
CA PRO A 899 4.93 8.88 -53.27
C PRO A 899 5.85 9.31 -54.42
N ALA A 900 5.40 10.29 -55.20
CA ALA A 900 6.21 10.88 -56.28
C ALA A 900 7.60 11.33 -55.76
N HIS A 901 8.60 11.32 -56.63
CA HIS A 901 10.01 11.56 -56.29
C HIS A 901 10.64 10.52 -55.35
N HIS A 902 10.00 9.37 -55.14
CA HIS A 902 10.57 8.27 -54.36
C HIS A 902 10.43 6.95 -55.10
N TYR A 903 11.33 6.00 -54.85
CA TYR A 903 11.23 4.62 -55.31
C TYR A 903 11.23 3.66 -54.12
N ALA A 904 10.54 2.53 -54.30
CA ALA A 904 10.48 1.48 -53.29
C ALA A 904 11.78 0.67 -53.27
N ASP A 905 12.47 0.60 -52.13
CA ASP A 905 13.58 -0.35 -51.92
C ASP A 905 13.03 -1.65 -51.29
N PRO A 906 12.96 -2.76 -52.04
CA PRO A 906 12.47 -4.04 -51.53
C PRO A 906 13.34 -4.66 -50.45
N HIS A 907 14.59 -4.20 -50.29
CA HIS A 907 15.52 -4.71 -49.28
C HIS A 907 15.42 -3.95 -47.96
N GLN A 908 15.12 -2.66 -47.99
CA GLN A 908 14.94 -1.83 -46.79
C GLN A 908 13.48 -1.73 -46.34
N HIS A 909 12.53 -2.12 -47.21
CA HIS A 909 11.11 -1.86 -47.00
C HIS A 909 10.85 -0.37 -46.70
N GLU A 910 11.54 0.52 -47.41
CA GLU A 910 11.48 1.99 -47.27
C GLU A 910 11.28 2.66 -48.63
N CYS A 911 10.71 3.86 -48.61
CA CYS A 911 10.66 4.76 -49.76
C CYS A 911 11.88 5.67 -49.79
N ILE A 912 12.73 5.52 -50.80
CA ILE A 912 13.97 6.29 -50.95
C ILE A 912 13.75 7.41 -51.96
N GLU A 913 14.19 8.62 -51.62
CA GLU A 913 14.14 9.78 -52.51
C GLU A 913 14.95 9.57 -53.81
N CYS A 914 14.41 10.10 -54.91
CA CYS A 914 15.05 10.11 -56.20
C CYS A 914 16.19 11.13 -56.28
N PRO A 915 17.20 10.91 -57.14
CA PRO A 915 18.26 11.88 -57.37
C PRO A 915 17.74 13.27 -57.78
N PRO A 916 18.46 14.36 -57.48
CA PRO A 916 18.05 15.72 -57.81
C PRO A 916 17.63 15.90 -59.28
N GLY A 917 16.55 16.64 -59.51
CA GLY A 917 16.00 16.88 -60.84
C GLY A 917 15.15 15.73 -61.41
N CYS A 918 14.98 14.62 -60.68
CA CYS A 918 14.26 13.44 -61.13
C CYS A 918 12.81 13.37 -60.59
N SER A 919 11.85 13.08 -61.47
CA SER A 919 10.44 12.86 -61.11
C SER A 919 10.12 11.38 -60.81
N GLU A 920 10.67 10.45 -61.60
CA GLU A 920 10.59 9.00 -61.36
C GLU A 920 11.96 8.35 -61.54
N CYS A 921 12.37 7.47 -60.63
CA CYS A 921 13.70 6.86 -60.65
C CYS A 921 13.67 5.37 -60.29
N ASN A 922 14.76 4.67 -60.66
CA ASN A 922 15.09 3.34 -60.17
C ASN A 922 16.53 3.37 -59.63
N LYS A 923 16.67 3.43 -58.31
CA LYS A 923 17.95 3.63 -57.62
C LYS A 923 18.65 4.91 -58.08
N THR A 924 19.86 4.81 -58.60
CA THR A 924 20.66 5.95 -59.07
C THR A 924 20.33 6.40 -60.50
N THR A 925 19.41 5.70 -61.18
CA THR A 925 19.05 5.99 -62.57
C THR A 925 17.71 6.70 -62.61
N CYS A 926 17.70 7.90 -63.17
CA CYS A 926 16.47 8.64 -63.39
C CYS A 926 15.75 8.16 -64.65
N ILE A 927 14.45 7.92 -64.54
CA ILE A 927 13.56 7.49 -65.63
C ILE A 927 12.94 8.72 -66.30
N SER A 928 12.49 9.70 -65.53
CA SER A 928 11.93 10.97 -66.02
C SER A 928 12.40 12.15 -65.17
N CYS A 929 12.72 13.29 -65.78
CA CYS A 929 13.14 14.50 -65.08
C CYS A 929 11.98 15.43 -64.72
N LEU A 930 12.25 16.43 -63.88
CA LEU A 930 11.39 17.59 -63.65
C LEU A 930 11.36 18.50 -64.90
N ASP A 931 10.38 19.39 -64.98
CA ASP A 931 10.28 20.37 -66.08
C ASP A 931 11.56 21.21 -66.19
N ASP A 932 12.06 21.43 -67.42
CA ASP A 932 13.34 22.07 -67.77
C ASP A 932 14.64 21.27 -67.48
N TRP A 933 14.52 19.96 -67.24
CA TRP A 933 15.65 19.05 -67.05
C TRP A 933 15.65 17.90 -68.07
N GLN A 934 16.82 17.38 -68.42
CA GLN A 934 17.01 16.27 -69.36
C GLN A 934 17.96 15.21 -68.80
N VAL A 935 17.72 13.94 -69.13
CA VAL A 935 18.58 12.83 -68.70
C VAL A 935 19.87 12.82 -69.53
N ASN A 936 21.02 12.85 -68.87
CA ASN A 936 22.32 12.74 -69.51
C ASN A 936 22.67 11.27 -69.83
N ALA A 937 23.76 11.04 -70.57
CA ALA A 937 24.21 9.69 -70.96
C ALA A 937 24.55 8.75 -69.79
N LYS A 938 24.65 9.28 -68.56
CA LYS A 938 24.90 8.51 -67.32
C LYS A 938 23.62 8.28 -66.50
N GLY A 939 22.44 8.61 -67.04
CA GLY A 939 21.15 8.36 -66.38
C GLY A 939 20.79 9.32 -65.26
N ARG A 940 21.37 10.54 -65.23
CA ARG A 940 21.05 11.60 -64.25
C ARG A 940 20.40 12.80 -64.94
N CYS A 941 19.49 13.48 -64.26
CA CYS A 941 18.91 14.72 -64.75
C CYS A 941 19.89 15.88 -64.64
N VAL A 942 20.01 16.66 -65.70
CA VAL A 942 20.72 17.94 -65.73
C VAL A 942 19.80 19.01 -66.32
N PRO A 943 19.94 20.28 -65.93
CA PRO A 943 19.18 21.37 -66.54
C PRO A 943 19.36 21.41 -68.08
N HIS A 944 18.30 21.81 -68.79
CA HIS A 944 18.32 21.92 -70.25
C HIS A 944 19.34 22.98 -70.71
N GLY A 945 20.27 22.64 -71.62
CA GLY A 945 21.34 23.51 -72.11
C GLY A 945 22.72 23.25 -71.48
N SER A 946 22.80 22.41 -70.45
CA SER A 946 24.05 22.00 -69.81
C SER A 946 25.01 21.21 -70.72
N GLU A 947 24.57 20.69 -71.86
CA GLU A 947 25.44 19.99 -72.82
C GLU A 947 26.49 20.88 -73.49
N ARG A 948 26.36 22.22 -73.36
CA ARG A 948 27.27 23.22 -73.95
C ARG A 948 28.32 23.72 -72.97
N CYS A 949 28.26 23.29 -71.72
CA CYS A 949 29.14 23.72 -70.65
C CYS A 949 30.15 22.61 -70.32
N ASP A 950 31.35 23.02 -69.90
CA ASP A 950 32.35 22.08 -69.40
C ASP A 950 31.90 21.44 -68.08
N ILE A 951 32.52 20.32 -67.69
CA ILE A 951 32.06 19.50 -66.55
C ILE A 951 32.09 20.26 -65.21
N ASP A 952 32.95 21.28 -65.11
CA ASP A 952 33.14 22.17 -63.96
C ASP A 952 32.32 23.47 -64.07
N GLN A 953 31.30 23.50 -64.94
CA GLN A 953 30.45 24.66 -65.18
C GLN A 953 28.96 24.30 -65.17
N TYR A 954 28.11 25.25 -64.72
CA TYR A 954 26.66 25.16 -64.77
C TYR A 954 26.07 26.19 -65.74
N PHE A 955 24.88 25.90 -66.28
CA PHE A 955 24.19 26.73 -67.26
C PHE A 955 23.19 27.67 -66.58
N ASP A 956 23.37 28.98 -66.74
CA ASP A 956 22.51 30.01 -66.15
C ASP A 956 22.34 31.21 -67.09
N GLY A 957 21.09 31.51 -67.46
CA GLY A 957 20.76 32.66 -68.31
C GLY A 957 21.40 32.65 -69.70
N GLY A 958 21.71 31.48 -70.26
CA GLY A 958 22.36 31.34 -71.58
C GLY A 958 23.89 31.38 -71.57
N LEU A 959 24.54 31.47 -70.40
CA LEU A 959 25.99 31.41 -70.23
C LEU A 959 26.40 30.26 -69.30
N CYS A 960 27.56 29.68 -69.58
CA CYS A 960 28.21 28.71 -68.70
C CYS A 960 29.04 29.44 -67.64
N LYS A 961 28.84 29.11 -66.36
CA LYS A 961 29.52 29.71 -65.21
C LYS A 961 30.22 28.63 -64.39
N PRO A 962 31.39 28.89 -63.78
CA PRO A 962 32.13 27.89 -63.03
C PRO A 962 31.38 27.45 -61.77
N CYS A 963 31.56 26.17 -61.42
CA CYS A 963 31.06 25.57 -60.19
C CYS A 963 31.75 26.12 -58.94
N HIS A 964 31.14 25.89 -57.77
CA HIS A 964 31.80 26.13 -56.50
C HIS A 964 33.09 25.29 -56.39
N SER A 965 34.13 25.85 -55.77
CA SER A 965 35.49 25.25 -55.72
C SER A 965 35.58 23.85 -55.11
N THR A 966 34.57 23.41 -54.37
CA THR A 966 34.48 22.07 -53.78
C THR A 966 33.83 21.03 -54.70
N CYS A 967 33.09 21.47 -55.73
CA CYS A 967 32.43 20.58 -56.68
C CYS A 967 33.35 20.27 -57.88
N GLU A 968 33.31 19.03 -58.37
CA GLU A 968 33.87 18.66 -59.68
C GLU A 968 32.87 18.95 -60.82
N SER A 969 31.56 18.80 -60.53
CA SER A 969 30.47 19.21 -61.42
C SER A 969 29.27 19.71 -60.60
N CYS A 970 28.46 20.61 -61.16
CA CYS A 970 27.35 21.26 -60.45
C CYS A 970 26.17 21.62 -61.37
N ASP A 971 25.02 21.91 -60.77
CA ASP A 971 23.83 22.47 -61.44
C ASP A 971 23.52 23.92 -61.00
N GLY A 972 24.35 24.49 -60.13
CA GLY A 972 24.17 25.83 -59.59
C GLY A 972 25.46 26.40 -58.98
N PRO A 973 25.43 27.68 -58.56
CA PRO A 973 26.63 28.40 -58.09
C PRO A 973 27.06 28.04 -56.67
N THR A 974 26.23 27.36 -55.90
CA THR A 974 26.41 27.22 -54.45
C THR A 974 27.15 25.93 -54.10
N GLU A 975 27.71 25.88 -52.90
CA GLU A 975 28.29 24.66 -52.31
C GLU A 975 27.25 23.54 -52.08
N HIS A 976 25.95 23.84 -52.23
CA HIS A 976 24.82 22.93 -52.13
C HIS A 976 24.22 22.55 -53.50
N ALA A 977 24.94 22.84 -54.58
CA ALA A 977 24.53 22.54 -55.95
C ALA A 977 25.53 21.60 -56.64
N CYS A 978 26.29 20.81 -55.87
CA CYS A 978 27.27 19.87 -56.40
C CYS A 978 26.58 18.59 -56.89
N LEU A 979 26.97 18.13 -58.08
CA LEU A 979 26.58 16.84 -58.67
C LEU A 979 27.71 15.78 -58.54
N SER A 980 28.96 16.23 -58.34
CA SER A 980 30.15 15.42 -58.02
C SER A 980 31.21 16.29 -57.32
N CYS A 981 32.21 15.67 -56.69
CA CYS A 981 33.14 16.36 -55.78
C CYS A 981 34.60 16.27 -56.19
N ALA A 982 35.33 17.37 -56.02
CA ALA A 982 36.77 17.39 -56.23
C ALA A 982 37.49 16.49 -55.21
N SER A 983 38.42 15.65 -55.67
CA SER A 983 39.17 14.75 -54.79
C SER A 983 39.99 15.53 -53.75
N PRO A 984 39.96 15.17 -52.44
CA PRO A 984 39.44 13.94 -51.84
C PRO A 984 38.03 14.04 -51.20
N LEU A 985 37.21 15.03 -51.58
CA LEU A 985 35.88 15.24 -51.00
C LEU A 985 34.86 14.21 -51.51
N ILE A 986 33.83 13.96 -50.69
CA ILE A 986 32.78 12.96 -50.88
C ILE A 986 31.45 13.70 -51.04
N LEU A 987 30.59 13.26 -51.97
CA LEU A 987 29.28 13.89 -52.18
C LEU A 987 28.26 13.36 -51.17
N GLN A 988 27.66 14.26 -50.39
CA GLN A 988 26.50 14.00 -49.55
C GLN A 988 25.35 14.86 -50.06
N ASP A 989 24.27 14.22 -50.51
CA ASP A 989 23.15 14.88 -51.19
C ASP A 989 23.64 15.76 -52.35
N THR A 990 23.63 17.09 -52.17
CA THR A 990 24.06 18.08 -53.15
C THR A 990 25.30 18.88 -52.72
N ARG A 991 26.05 18.41 -51.71
CA ARG A 991 27.24 19.10 -51.18
C ARG A 991 28.45 18.19 -51.00
N CYS A 992 29.64 18.77 -51.10
CA CYS A 992 30.90 18.04 -50.94
C CYS A 992 31.46 18.17 -49.53
N VAL A 993 31.67 17.04 -48.84
CA VAL A 993 32.13 16.96 -47.46
C VAL A 993 33.39 16.11 -47.33
N ALA A 994 34.22 16.39 -46.32
CA ALA A 994 35.42 15.61 -46.03
C ALA A 994 35.13 14.30 -45.28
N VAL A 995 34.06 14.30 -44.47
CA VAL A 995 33.55 13.15 -43.71
C VAL A 995 32.02 13.23 -43.75
N CYS A 996 31.35 12.10 -43.96
CA CYS A 996 29.89 12.04 -43.95
C CYS A 996 29.32 12.44 -42.58
N ASP A 997 28.15 13.06 -42.58
CA ASP A 997 27.41 13.35 -41.35
C ASP A 997 26.98 12.09 -40.61
N LYS A 998 26.59 12.25 -39.35
CA LYS A 998 26.22 11.16 -38.45
C LYS A 998 25.14 10.21 -39.02
N THR A 999 24.18 10.71 -39.81
CA THR A 999 23.09 9.93 -40.40
C THR A 999 23.43 9.28 -41.74
N PHE A 1000 24.69 9.38 -42.17
CA PHE A 1000 25.18 8.82 -43.43
C PHE A 1000 26.47 8.01 -43.19
N PHE A 1001 26.76 7.06 -44.07
CA PHE A 1001 28.03 6.34 -44.08
C PHE A 1001 28.73 6.48 -45.43
N HIS A 1002 30.07 6.45 -45.42
CA HIS A 1002 30.85 6.52 -46.65
C HIS A 1002 30.89 5.16 -47.33
N ASP A 1003 30.27 5.06 -48.51
CA ASP A 1003 30.43 3.89 -49.35
C ASP A 1003 31.79 3.93 -50.06
N LYS A 1004 32.68 3.01 -49.67
CA LYS A 1004 34.03 2.87 -50.23
C LYS A 1004 34.03 2.57 -51.74
N GLY A 1005 32.90 2.15 -52.30
CA GLY A 1005 32.74 1.87 -53.73
C GLY A 1005 32.38 3.08 -54.59
N THR A 1006 31.68 4.10 -54.06
CA THR A 1006 31.00 5.11 -54.90
C THR A 1006 31.42 6.56 -54.63
N ARG A 1007 32.28 6.86 -53.65
CA ARG A 1007 32.61 8.26 -53.20
C ARG A 1007 31.35 9.08 -52.88
N LEU A 1008 30.31 8.40 -52.40
CA LEU A 1008 29.05 8.98 -51.94
C LEU A 1008 28.87 8.71 -50.45
N CYS A 1009 28.19 9.62 -49.78
CA CYS A 1009 27.61 9.39 -48.47
C CYS A 1009 26.21 8.82 -48.67
N GLU A 1010 26.00 7.56 -48.31
CA GLU A 1010 24.67 6.93 -48.37
C GLU A 1010 23.97 7.06 -47.01
N PRO A 1011 22.64 7.29 -46.98
CA PRO A 1011 21.91 7.42 -45.74
C PRO A 1011 21.86 6.10 -44.96
N CYS A 1012 21.87 6.20 -43.64
CA CYS A 1012 21.59 5.08 -42.76
C CYS A 1012 20.11 4.64 -42.87
N LEU A 1013 19.83 3.39 -42.49
CA LEU A 1013 18.46 2.88 -42.32
C LEU A 1013 17.65 3.80 -41.38
N HIS A 1014 16.35 4.00 -41.60
CA HIS A 1014 15.57 4.96 -40.80
C HIS A 1014 15.51 4.64 -39.31
N THR A 1015 15.83 3.42 -38.89
CA THR A 1015 15.92 3.03 -37.47
C THR A 1015 17.25 3.44 -36.80
N CYS A 1016 18.19 3.98 -37.57
CA CYS A 1016 19.57 4.30 -37.17
C CYS A 1016 19.85 5.81 -37.14
N THR A 1017 20.53 6.26 -36.08
CA THR A 1017 21.10 7.61 -36.01
C THR A 1017 22.55 7.67 -36.46
N LYS A 1018 23.28 6.55 -36.35
CA LYS A 1018 24.62 6.36 -36.93
C LYS A 1018 24.82 4.94 -37.43
N CYS A 1019 25.47 4.78 -38.58
CA CYS A 1019 25.77 3.49 -39.15
C CYS A 1019 27.20 3.43 -39.73
N VAL A 1020 27.74 2.21 -39.77
CA VAL A 1020 29.05 1.88 -40.36
C VAL A 1020 28.88 1.37 -41.79
N SER A 1021 27.72 0.79 -42.10
CA SER A 1021 27.31 0.39 -43.45
C SER A 1021 25.78 0.34 -43.55
N LYS A 1022 25.24 0.15 -44.76
CA LYS A 1022 23.79 0.07 -45.05
C LYS A 1022 22.99 -0.84 -44.11
N MET A 1023 23.59 -1.92 -43.60
CA MET A 1023 22.94 -2.90 -42.70
C MET A 1023 23.61 -3.01 -41.32
N ASN A 1024 24.58 -2.13 -41.01
CA ASN A 1024 25.31 -2.20 -39.75
C ASN A 1024 25.24 -0.86 -39.04
N CYS A 1025 24.24 -0.77 -38.17
CA CYS A 1025 23.99 0.33 -37.28
C CYS A 1025 24.98 0.34 -36.11
N SER A 1026 25.44 1.52 -35.74
CA SER A 1026 26.24 1.73 -34.52
C SER A 1026 25.48 2.45 -33.42
N GLU A 1027 24.40 3.16 -33.77
CA GLU A 1027 23.57 3.90 -32.82
C GLU A 1027 22.13 3.98 -33.36
N CYS A 1028 21.15 3.60 -32.54
CA CYS A 1028 19.73 3.58 -32.92
C CYS A 1028 19.03 4.92 -32.66
N ILE A 1029 17.85 5.10 -33.24
CA ILE A 1029 16.92 6.15 -32.82
C ILE A 1029 16.49 5.91 -31.36
N PRO A 1030 16.32 6.98 -30.55
CA PRO A 1030 15.81 6.87 -29.18
C PRO A 1030 14.51 6.04 -29.12
N GLY A 1031 14.51 5.00 -28.28
CA GLY A 1031 13.38 4.06 -28.13
C GLY A 1031 13.58 2.71 -28.83
N LEU A 1032 14.64 2.53 -29.64
CA LEU A 1032 15.02 1.24 -30.22
C LEU A 1032 16.27 0.68 -29.54
N HIS A 1033 16.52 -0.61 -29.75
CA HIS A 1033 17.59 -1.37 -29.11
C HIS A 1033 18.55 -1.94 -30.15
N LEU A 1034 19.84 -1.66 -29.97
CA LEU A 1034 20.90 -2.12 -30.85
C LEU A 1034 21.29 -3.56 -30.52
N GLN A 1035 21.23 -4.44 -31.52
CA GLN A 1035 21.71 -5.81 -31.41
C GLN A 1035 22.40 -6.24 -32.69
N SER A 1036 23.69 -6.62 -32.61
CA SER A 1036 24.47 -7.14 -33.75
C SER A 1036 24.48 -6.25 -35.00
N GLY A 1037 24.35 -4.92 -34.85
CA GLY A 1037 24.29 -3.98 -35.96
C GLY A 1037 22.89 -3.67 -36.47
N GLU A 1038 21.84 -4.16 -35.81
CA GLU A 1038 20.44 -3.93 -36.18
C GLU A 1038 19.68 -3.24 -35.03
N CYS A 1039 18.79 -2.32 -35.36
CA CYS A 1039 17.95 -1.61 -34.39
C CYS A 1039 16.54 -2.18 -34.39
N SER A 1040 16.13 -2.76 -33.26
CA SER A 1040 14.82 -3.40 -33.10
C SER A 1040 14.07 -2.75 -31.93
N SER A 1041 12.74 -2.80 -31.96
CA SER A 1041 11.90 -2.39 -30.83
C SER A 1041 11.98 -3.36 -29.65
N THR A 1042 12.46 -4.60 -29.87
CA THR A 1042 12.62 -5.62 -28.83
C THR A 1042 13.92 -6.39 -29.02
N CYS A 1043 14.54 -6.82 -27.92
CA CYS A 1043 15.72 -7.67 -27.96
C CYS A 1043 15.35 -9.12 -28.31
N ALA A 1044 16.26 -9.83 -28.98
CA ALA A 1044 16.06 -11.24 -29.29
C ALA A 1044 15.89 -12.09 -28.02
N THR A 1045 15.23 -13.24 -28.15
CA THR A 1045 15.08 -14.18 -27.02
C THR A 1045 16.45 -14.56 -26.44
N GLY A 1046 16.55 -14.52 -25.11
CA GLY A 1046 17.82 -14.69 -24.39
C GLY A 1046 18.65 -13.42 -24.27
N TYR A 1047 18.09 -12.25 -24.60
CA TYR A 1047 18.68 -10.93 -24.40
C TYR A 1047 17.64 -9.98 -23.76
N TYR A 1048 18.11 -8.97 -23.03
CA TYR A 1048 17.32 -7.88 -22.44
C TYR A 1048 17.90 -6.53 -22.84
N SER A 1049 17.12 -5.46 -22.70
CA SER A 1049 17.56 -4.10 -23.04
C SER A 1049 18.34 -3.47 -21.89
N ASP A 1050 19.60 -3.10 -22.13
CA ASP A 1050 20.42 -2.28 -21.23
C ASP A 1050 20.80 -0.99 -21.94
N LYS A 1051 20.16 0.12 -21.54
CA LYS A 1051 20.41 1.47 -22.08
C LYS A 1051 20.36 1.55 -23.62
N GLY A 1052 19.41 0.85 -24.24
CA GLY A 1052 19.26 0.83 -25.70
C GLY A 1052 20.21 -0.13 -26.44
N ILE A 1053 20.90 -1.01 -25.72
CA ILE A 1053 21.73 -2.09 -26.30
C ILE A 1053 21.23 -3.42 -25.74
N CYS A 1054 21.08 -4.43 -26.60
CA CYS A 1054 20.65 -5.75 -26.16
C CYS A 1054 21.80 -6.55 -25.53
N ALA A 1055 21.71 -6.78 -24.22
CA ALA A 1055 22.64 -7.57 -23.44
C ALA A 1055 22.09 -8.99 -23.20
N ARG A 1056 22.96 -9.99 -23.07
CA ARG A 1056 22.54 -11.40 -22.97
C ARG A 1056 21.98 -11.71 -21.57
N CYS A 1057 20.87 -12.45 -21.53
CA CYS A 1057 20.32 -13.03 -20.32
C CYS A 1057 21.29 -14.02 -19.67
N TYR A 1058 21.08 -14.26 -18.37
CA TYR A 1058 21.74 -15.36 -17.70
C TYR A 1058 21.42 -16.70 -18.38
N MET A 1059 22.41 -17.60 -18.41
CA MET A 1059 22.40 -18.81 -19.24
C MET A 1059 21.30 -19.83 -18.90
N SER A 1060 20.71 -19.79 -17.72
CA SER A 1060 19.54 -20.62 -17.37
C SER A 1060 18.20 -19.98 -17.77
N CYS A 1061 18.16 -18.69 -18.13
CA CYS A 1061 16.94 -18.00 -18.54
C CYS A 1061 16.67 -18.17 -20.04
N LYS A 1062 15.40 -18.33 -20.41
CA LYS A 1062 14.95 -18.19 -21.81
C LYS A 1062 14.66 -16.74 -22.17
N THR A 1063 13.98 -16.00 -21.29
CA THR A 1063 13.84 -14.54 -21.36
C THR A 1063 14.12 -13.94 -19.98
N CYS A 1064 14.54 -12.68 -19.93
CA CYS A 1064 14.90 -12.01 -18.69
C CYS A 1064 14.59 -10.52 -18.75
N SER A 1065 14.44 -9.90 -17.58
CA SER A 1065 14.36 -8.43 -17.42
C SER A 1065 15.71 -7.81 -17.08
N GLY A 1066 16.73 -8.62 -16.83
CA GLY A 1066 18.06 -8.18 -16.47
C GLY A 1066 19.10 -9.30 -16.54
N PRO A 1067 20.38 -9.02 -16.23
CA PRO A 1067 21.48 -9.95 -16.43
C PRO A 1067 21.58 -11.04 -15.35
N ALA A 1068 20.88 -10.90 -14.22
CA ALA A 1068 20.99 -11.83 -13.09
C ALA A 1068 20.23 -13.14 -13.32
N HIS A 1069 20.66 -14.21 -12.64
CA HIS A 1069 20.06 -15.55 -12.76
C HIS A 1069 18.62 -15.64 -12.21
N ASN A 1070 18.21 -14.71 -11.34
CA ASN A 1070 16.85 -14.62 -10.81
C ASN A 1070 16.03 -13.49 -11.44
N GLN A 1071 16.51 -12.89 -12.54
CA GLN A 1071 15.75 -11.96 -13.36
C GLN A 1071 15.20 -12.67 -14.60
N CYS A 1072 15.04 -14.00 -14.54
CA CYS A 1072 14.37 -14.76 -15.59
C CYS A 1072 12.87 -14.46 -15.57
N VAL A 1073 12.35 -14.15 -16.74
CA VAL A 1073 10.91 -14.03 -16.97
C VAL A 1073 10.32 -15.34 -17.47
N SER A 1074 11.09 -16.12 -18.24
CA SER A 1074 10.69 -17.46 -18.67
C SER A 1074 11.88 -18.43 -18.74
N CYS A 1075 11.57 -19.73 -18.67
CA CYS A 1075 12.58 -20.79 -18.61
C CYS A 1075 12.68 -21.64 -19.87
N PRO A 1076 13.85 -22.26 -20.14
CA PRO A 1076 14.02 -23.29 -21.16
C PRO A 1076 13.09 -24.47 -20.91
N GLN A 1077 12.78 -25.23 -21.97
CA GLN A 1077 11.85 -26.36 -21.87
C GLN A 1077 12.34 -27.39 -20.84
N GLY A 1078 11.45 -27.80 -19.93
CA GLY A 1078 11.75 -28.73 -18.83
C GLY A 1078 12.10 -28.05 -17.50
N TRP A 1079 12.52 -26.78 -17.53
CA TRP A 1079 12.93 -26.01 -16.35
C TRP A 1079 11.73 -25.26 -15.75
N GLN A 1080 11.74 -25.09 -14.43
CA GLN A 1080 10.70 -24.44 -13.65
C GLN A 1080 11.14 -23.04 -13.20
N LEU A 1081 10.22 -22.09 -13.29
CA LEU A 1081 10.43 -20.72 -12.82
C LEU A 1081 10.02 -20.62 -11.35
N LEU A 1082 10.95 -20.20 -10.49
CA LEU A 1082 10.72 -19.98 -9.07
C LEU A 1082 11.41 -18.68 -8.64
N ALA A 1083 10.62 -17.70 -8.16
CA ALA A 1083 11.13 -16.39 -7.73
C ALA A 1083 12.09 -15.72 -8.74
N GLY A 1084 11.72 -15.79 -10.03
CA GLY A 1084 12.51 -15.22 -11.13
C GLY A 1084 13.72 -16.07 -11.56
N GLU A 1085 13.97 -17.24 -10.96
CA GLU A 1085 15.07 -18.14 -11.36
C GLU A 1085 14.56 -19.37 -12.10
N CYS A 1086 15.28 -19.79 -13.14
CA CYS A 1086 15.03 -21.02 -13.85
C CYS A 1086 15.86 -22.18 -13.29
N ARG A 1087 15.18 -23.24 -12.84
CA ARG A 1087 15.80 -24.46 -12.29
C ARG A 1087 15.33 -25.73 -12.99
N PRO A 1088 16.15 -26.79 -13.08
CA PRO A 1088 15.75 -28.03 -13.73
C PRO A 1088 14.65 -28.80 -12.96
N ASP A 1089 14.64 -28.69 -11.63
CA ASP A 1089 13.64 -29.30 -10.74
C ASP A 1089 13.26 -28.35 -9.58
N CYS A 1090 12.12 -28.61 -8.92
CA CYS A 1090 11.69 -27.86 -7.75
C CYS A 1090 12.48 -28.28 -6.49
N PRO A 1091 12.93 -27.33 -5.65
CA PRO A 1091 13.70 -27.62 -4.43
C PRO A 1091 12.86 -28.31 -3.34
N GLU A 1092 13.51 -28.87 -2.31
CA GLU A 1092 12.82 -29.43 -1.14
C GLU A 1092 11.85 -28.42 -0.52
N GLY A 1093 10.67 -28.90 -0.10
CA GLY A 1093 9.57 -28.03 0.34
C GLY A 1093 8.78 -27.38 -0.80
N TYR A 1094 9.06 -27.71 -2.07
CA TYR A 1094 8.25 -27.34 -3.24
C TYR A 1094 7.91 -28.57 -4.09
N TYR A 1095 6.78 -28.52 -4.80
CA TYR A 1095 6.37 -29.54 -5.76
C TYR A 1095 6.05 -28.94 -7.12
N LYS A 1096 6.23 -29.76 -8.14
CA LYS A 1096 5.97 -29.40 -9.52
C LYS A 1096 4.47 -29.38 -9.78
N THR A 1097 3.97 -28.24 -10.24
CA THR A 1097 2.59 -28.08 -10.74
C THR A 1097 2.62 -27.74 -12.23
N GLU A 1098 1.45 -27.67 -12.86
CA GLU A 1098 1.31 -27.15 -14.22
C GLU A 1098 1.75 -25.67 -14.33
N TYR A 1099 1.78 -24.95 -13.21
CA TYR A 1099 2.06 -23.50 -13.12
C TYR A 1099 3.46 -23.18 -12.57
N GLY A 1100 4.33 -24.18 -12.42
CA GLY A 1100 5.67 -24.02 -11.84
C GLY A 1100 5.81 -24.65 -10.46
N CYS A 1101 6.80 -24.21 -9.68
CA CYS A 1101 7.06 -24.75 -8.34
C CYS A 1101 6.18 -24.09 -7.29
N GLN A 1102 5.34 -24.87 -6.61
CA GLN A 1102 4.51 -24.41 -5.49
C GLN A 1102 5.01 -24.97 -4.17
N LYS A 1103 4.87 -24.20 -3.09
CA LYS A 1103 5.36 -24.60 -1.77
C LYS A 1103 4.48 -25.71 -1.17
N CYS A 1104 5.12 -26.69 -0.54
CA CYS A 1104 4.47 -27.72 0.25
C CYS A 1104 3.85 -27.10 1.52
N HIS A 1105 2.88 -27.80 2.11
CA HIS A 1105 2.39 -27.48 3.44
C HIS A 1105 3.56 -27.46 4.45
N TYR A 1106 3.61 -26.47 5.35
CA TYR A 1106 4.77 -26.24 6.24
C TYR A 1106 5.14 -27.44 7.13
N SER A 1107 4.18 -28.34 7.40
CA SER A 1107 4.43 -29.58 8.18
C SER A 1107 5.05 -30.72 7.36
N CYS A 1108 5.10 -30.60 6.03
CA CYS A 1108 5.65 -31.63 5.14
C CYS A 1108 7.08 -31.24 4.71
N ARG A 1109 8.07 -32.08 5.05
CA ARG A 1109 9.47 -31.92 4.60
C ARG A 1109 9.66 -32.26 3.11
N ASN A 1110 8.81 -33.14 2.57
CA ASN A 1110 8.69 -33.43 1.14
C ASN A 1110 7.21 -33.57 0.73
N CYS A 1111 6.88 -33.26 -0.54
CA CYS A 1111 5.50 -33.29 -1.03
C CYS A 1111 5.03 -34.66 -1.52
N ILE A 1112 5.94 -35.63 -1.68
CA ILE A 1112 5.60 -36.97 -2.17
C ILE A 1112 5.22 -37.84 -0.96
N GLY A 1113 3.91 -38.00 -0.74
CA GLY A 1113 3.37 -38.86 0.31
C GLY A 1113 2.50 -38.18 1.36
N CYS A 1114 2.21 -36.88 1.26
CA CYS A 1114 1.20 -36.22 2.11
C CYS A 1114 -0.22 -36.64 1.68
N LYS A 1115 -0.55 -37.93 1.88
CA LYS A 1115 -1.92 -38.33 2.18
C LYS A 1115 -2.24 -37.67 3.52
N VAL A 1116 -3.20 -36.76 3.48
CA VAL A 1116 -3.98 -36.33 4.65
C VAL A 1116 -4.20 -37.58 5.51
N GLN A 1117 -3.76 -37.56 6.77
CA GLN A 1117 -4.13 -38.59 7.73
C GLN A 1117 -5.64 -38.50 7.99
N GLU A 1118 -6.44 -38.99 7.04
CA GLU A 1118 -7.60 -39.78 7.37
C GLU A 1118 -7.09 -41.03 8.11
N ASP A 1119 -7.02 -40.95 9.43
CA ASP A 1119 -7.46 -42.03 10.35
C ASP A 1119 -7.02 -41.76 11.79
N LYS A 1120 -7.94 -41.19 12.58
CA LYS A 1120 -8.54 -41.84 13.76
C LYS A 1120 -9.27 -40.81 14.63
N ARG A 1121 -10.55 -40.58 14.31
CA ARG A 1121 -11.66 -40.66 15.28
C ARG A 1121 -12.95 -40.87 14.47
N ARG A 1122 -13.38 -42.13 14.39
CA ARG A 1122 -14.72 -42.51 13.94
C ARG A 1122 -15.74 -41.75 14.77
N ILE A 1123 -16.53 -40.89 14.15
CA ILE A 1123 -17.88 -40.58 14.63
C ILE A 1123 -18.82 -41.39 13.72
N ASP A 1124 -19.65 -42.19 14.35
CA ASP A 1124 -20.58 -43.13 13.74
C ASP A 1124 -21.69 -42.36 13.00
N VAL A 1125 -21.63 -42.35 11.66
CA VAL A 1125 -22.59 -41.66 10.78
C VAL A 1125 -23.88 -42.51 10.59
N GLN A 1126 -24.08 -43.55 11.41
CA GLN A 1126 -25.29 -44.37 11.37
C GLN A 1126 -26.46 -43.81 12.22
N ALA A 1127 -26.33 -42.60 12.81
CA ALA A 1127 -27.37 -41.99 13.65
C ALA A 1127 -28.06 -40.74 13.05
N LEU A 1128 -27.67 -40.27 11.85
CA LEU A 1128 -28.24 -39.06 11.23
C LEU A 1128 -29.05 -39.31 9.94
N LEU A 1129 -29.22 -40.58 9.55
CA LEU A 1129 -29.97 -41.00 8.35
C LEU A 1129 -31.42 -41.45 8.67
N LEU A 1130 -32.04 -40.89 9.71
CA LEU A 1130 -33.45 -41.17 10.07
C LEU A 1130 -34.23 -39.88 10.38
N SER A 1131 -34.24 -38.90 9.48
CA SER A 1131 -35.28 -37.86 9.48
C SER A 1131 -35.50 -37.16 8.13
N ALA A 1132 -35.35 -37.88 7.01
CA ALA A 1132 -35.78 -37.36 5.71
C ALA A 1132 -36.58 -38.43 4.97
N GLN A 1133 -37.90 -38.41 5.17
CA GLN A 1133 -38.85 -39.00 4.23
C GLN A 1133 -39.31 -37.95 3.20
N PRO A 1134 -39.73 -38.39 2.00
CA PRO A 1134 -39.65 -37.60 0.77
C PRO A 1134 -40.93 -36.78 0.53
N VAL A 1135 -40.79 -35.61 -0.10
CA VAL A 1135 -41.92 -34.94 -0.75
C VAL A 1135 -41.70 -34.97 -2.26
N SER A 1136 -42.68 -35.57 -2.91
CA SER A 1136 -42.77 -35.88 -4.33
C SER A 1136 -42.69 -34.66 -5.24
N THR A 1137 -41.88 -34.78 -6.28
CA THR A 1137 -41.89 -33.93 -7.47
C THR A 1137 -43.15 -34.21 -8.31
N LEU A 1138 -44.03 -33.21 -8.47
CA LEU A 1138 -44.91 -33.14 -9.64
C LEU A 1138 -45.24 -31.67 -10.00
N GLN A 1139 -44.77 -31.27 -11.19
CA GLN A 1139 -45.31 -30.25 -12.10
C GLN A 1139 -45.37 -28.76 -11.68
N LEU A 1140 -44.57 -27.93 -12.37
CA LEU A 1140 -45.09 -27.05 -13.42
C LEU A 1140 -43.95 -26.44 -14.26
N ILE A 1141 -43.98 -26.74 -15.56
CA ILE A 1141 -43.10 -26.23 -16.63
C ILE A 1141 -43.72 -24.92 -17.16
N GLY A 1142 -42.92 -23.85 -17.24
CA GLY A 1142 -43.25 -22.62 -17.97
C GLY A 1142 -42.65 -22.61 -19.40
N PRO A 1143 -43.27 -21.91 -20.37
CA PRO A 1143 -43.17 -22.19 -21.81
C PRO A 1143 -41.92 -21.64 -22.53
N PHE A 1144 -40.89 -21.16 -21.84
CA PHE A 1144 -39.75 -20.49 -22.49
C PHE A 1144 -38.65 -21.45 -23.00
N ASN A 1145 -38.64 -22.71 -22.58
CA ASN A 1145 -37.57 -23.67 -22.90
C ASN A 1145 -37.85 -24.58 -24.11
N PHE A 1146 -39.03 -24.51 -24.72
CA PHE A 1146 -39.36 -25.35 -25.88
C PHE A 1146 -38.86 -24.75 -27.20
N ILE A 1147 -38.81 -23.41 -27.31
CA ILE A 1147 -38.37 -22.71 -28.52
C ILE A 1147 -36.83 -22.72 -28.63
N THR A 1148 -36.12 -22.58 -27.51
CA THR A 1148 -34.66 -22.67 -27.46
C THR A 1148 -34.15 -24.09 -27.73
N GLY A 1149 -34.86 -25.11 -27.25
CA GLY A 1149 -34.54 -26.52 -27.54
C GLY A 1149 -34.66 -26.88 -29.02
N LEU A 1150 -35.70 -26.40 -29.71
CA LEU A 1150 -35.88 -26.65 -31.15
C LEU A 1150 -34.83 -25.92 -32.00
N ALA A 1151 -34.39 -24.73 -31.59
CA ALA A 1151 -33.32 -24.00 -32.29
C ALA A 1151 -31.97 -24.73 -32.19
N ILE A 1152 -31.64 -25.29 -31.01
CA ILE A 1152 -30.40 -26.05 -30.81
C ILE A 1152 -30.41 -27.34 -31.63
N ILE A 1153 -31.54 -28.03 -31.70
CA ILE A 1153 -31.69 -29.25 -32.50
C ILE A 1153 -31.56 -28.93 -34.00
N ALA A 1154 -32.14 -27.82 -34.48
CA ALA A 1154 -32.00 -27.40 -35.87
C ALA A 1154 -30.54 -27.08 -36.25
N VAL A 1155 -29.80 -26.41 -35.36
CA VAL A 1155 -28.37 -26.10 -35.58
C VAL A 1155 -27.52 -27.37 -35.59
N LEU A 1156 -27.78 -28.31 -34.68
CA LEU A 1156 -27.08 -29.60 -34.65
C LEU A 1156 -27.34 -30.43 -35.92
N CYS A 1157 -28.57 -30.43 -36.44
CA CYS A 1157 -28.90 -31.10 -37.69
C CYS A 1157 -28.16 -30.49 -38.89
N VAL A 1158 -28.01 -29.16 -38.95
CA VAL A 1158 -27.25 -28.48 -40.03
C VAL A 1158 -25.76 -28.80 -39.95
N VAL A 1159 -25.18 -28.84 -38.75
CA VAL A 1159 -23.76 -29.19 -38.54
C VAL A 1159 -23.50 -30.64 -38.95
N ILE A 1160 -24.38 -31.58 -38.59
CA ILE A 1160 -24.26 -32.98 -38.99
C ILE A 1160 -24.40 -33.15 -40.51
N LEU A 1161 -25.27 -32.36 -41.16
CA LEU A 1161 -25.42 -32.36 -42.61
C LEU A 1161 -24.17 -31.83 -43.33
N PHE A 1162 -23.51 -30.81 -42.78
CA PHE A 1162 -22.23 -30.30 -43.32
C PHE A 1162 -21.09 -31.30 -43.16
N ILE A 1163 -20.98 -31.97 -42.01
CA ILE A 1163 -19.94 -32.98 -41.76
C ILE A 1163 -20.14 -34.18 -42.70
N THR A 1164 -21.38 -34.62 -42.91
CA THR A 1164 -21.66 -35.74 -43.82
C THR A 1164 -21.39 -35.38 -45.29
N VAL A 1165 -21.73 -34.16 -45.74
CA VAL A 1165 -21.37 -33.68 -47.08
C VAL A 1165 -19.85 -33.58 -47.25
N PHE A 1166 -19.12 -33.10 -46.24
CA PHE A 1166 -17.65 -32.98 -46.29
C PHE A 1166 -16.95 -34.35 -46.39
N ILE A 1167 -17.45 -35.36 -45.68
CA ILE A 1167 -16.93 -36.74 -45.74
C ILE A 1167 -17.23 -37.39 -47.09
N VAL A 1168 -18.40 -37.12 -47.69
CA VAL A 1168 -18.74 -37.61 -49.03
C VAL A 1168 -17.88 -36.93 -50.12
N LEU A 1169 -17.55 -35.65 -49.96
CA LEU A 1169 -16.68 -34.92 -50.89
C LEU A 1169 -15.21 -35.35 -50.81
N GLN A 1170 -14.70 -35.73 -49.65
CA GLN A 1170 -13.33 -36.28 -49.52
C GLN A 1170 -13.18 -37.68 -50.13
N ARG A 1171 -14.26 -38.45 -50.26
CA ARG A 1171 -14.20 -39.82 -50.79
C ARG A 1171 -14.12 -39.90 -52.32
N ASN A 1172 -14.34 -38.78 -53.03
CA ASN A 1172 -14.33 -38.72 -54.51
C ASN A 1172 -13.03 -38.17 -55.14
N SER A 1173 -11.98 -37.89 -54.37
CA SER A 1173 -10.72 -37.30 -54.91
C SER A 1173 -9.50 -38.21 -54.80
N ILE A 1174 -9.66 -39.53 -54.96
CA ILE A 1174 -8.54 -40.48 -55.08
C ILE A 1174 -8.62 -41.22 -56.42
N GLN A 1175 -8.13 -40.57 -57.48
CA GLN A 1175 -7.68 -41.23 -58.72
C GLN A 1175 -6.57 -40.40 -59.39
N ALA A 1176 -5.30 -40.78 -59.19
CA ALA A 1176 -4.25 -40.80 -60.21
C ALA A 1176 -2.91 -41.32 -59.62
N ALA A 1177 -2.24 -42.18 -60.37
CA ALA A 1177 -1.14 -43.06 -59.98
C ALA A 1177 0.23 -42.55 -60.53
N PRO A 1178 1.37 -43.28 -60.43
CA PRO A 1178 2.66 -42.74 -59.96
C PRO A 1178 3.79 -42.70 -61.02
N ARG A 1179 4.86 -41.94 -60.76
CA ARG A 1179 6.20 -42.20 -61.35
C ARG A 1179 7.29 -41.92 -60.31
N GLY A 1180 8.16 -42.91 -60.15
CA GLY A 1180 9.13 -43.00 -59.04
C GLY A 1180 10.49 -42.39 -59.30
N TYR A 1181 11.35 -42.50 -58.30
CA TYR A 1181 12.80 -42.33 -58.41
C TYR A 1181 13.55 -43.34 -57.53
N SER A 1182 14.67 -43.80 -58.08
CA SER A 1182 15.56 -44.84 -57.58
C SER A 1182 16.61 -44.30 -56.60
N ARG A 1183 17.06 -45.20 -55.71
CA ARG A 1183 18.17 -45.05 -54.74
C ARG A 1183 19.51 -44.69 -55.38
N VAL A 1184 20.29 -43.84 -54.69
CA VAL A 1184 21.74 -44.04 -54.48
C VAL A 1184 22.14 -43.54 -53.07
N SER A 1185 22.96 -44.34 -52.37
CA SER A 1185 23.51 -44.11 -51.02
C SER A 1185 24.74 -43.20 -51.00
N ILE A 1186 24.94 -42.43 -49.92
CA ILE A 1186 26.26 -41.87 -49.57
C ILE A 1186 26.56 -42.06 -48.06
N LYS A 1187 27.78 -42.55 -47.80
CA LYS A 1187 28.41 -42.87 -46.52
C LYS A 1187 28.83 -41.62 -45.74
N LYS A 1188 28.91 -41.78 -44.40
CA LYS A 1188 29.59 -40.87 -43.47
C LYS A 1188 31.07 -40.61 -43.84
N PRO A 1189 31.61 -39.46 -43.42
CA PRO A 1189 32.93 -39.43 -42.83
C PRO A 1189 32.94 -38.81 -41.42
N LYS A 1190 33.79 -39.37 -40.56
CA LYS A 1190 34.35 -38.74 -39.34
C LYS A 1190 35.42 -37.75 -39.76
N VAL A 1191 35.48 -36.57 -39.13
CA VAL A 1191 36.75 -35.83 -38.96
C VAL A 1191 36.76 -35.12 -37.59
N THR A 1192 37.89 -35.31 -36.92
CA THR A 1192 38.42 -34.78 -35.66
C THR A 1192 38.78 -33.29 -35.71
N CYS A 1193 38.61 -32.56 -34.60
CA CYS A 1193 39.25 -31.26 -34.40
C CYS A 1193 40.44 -31.36 -33.44
N ASN A 1194 41.60 -30.97 -33.98
CA ASN A 1194 42.88 -30.75 -33.32
C ASN A 1194 42.92 -29.28 -32.87
N TYR A 1195 43.37 -28.97 -31.65
CA TYR A 1195 43.77 -27.60 -31.30
C TYR A 1195 45.25 -27.61 -30.91
N ASN A 1196 46.07 -27.06 -31.81
CA ASN A 1196 47.43 -26.64 -31.51
C ASN A 1196 47.37 -25.33 -30.72
N VAL A 1197 48.05 -25.32 -29.57
CA VAL A 1197 48.34 -24.12 -28.79
C VAL A 1197 49.65 -23.54 -29.32
N VAL A 1198 49.62 -22.30 -29.79
CA VAL A 1198 50.83 -21.48 -30.02
C VAL A 1198 50.82 -20.39 -28.96
N ALA A 1199 51.88 -20.39 -28.16
CA ALA A 1199 52.15 -19.42 -27.12
C ALA A 1199 52.58 -18.07 -27.71
N VAL A 1200 52.11 -16.98 -27.11
CA VAL A 1200 52.76 -15.67 -27.20
C VAL A 1200 53.02 -15.18 -25.79
N SER A 1201 54.25 -14.77 -25.60
CA SER A 1201 55.01 -14.43 -24.41
C SER A 1201 54.58 -13.12 -23.74
N ASP A 1202 54.57 -13.14 -22.40
CA ASP A 1202 54.70 -11.96 -21.55
C ASP A 1202 56.17 -11.48 -21.49
N GLY A 1203 56.36 -10.17 -21.38
CA GLY A 1203 57.64 -9.50 -21.13
C GLY A 1203 57.47 -8.34 -20.14
N ASP A 1204 58.28 -8.42 -19.08
CA ASP A 1204 58.79 -7.41 -18.15
C ASP A 1204 57.81 -6.74 -17.16
N SER A 1205 57.84 -6.95 -15.83
CA SER A 1205 58.90 -7.00 -14.78
C SER A 1205 59.19 -5.65 -14.09
N SER A 1206 58.97 -5.61 -12.77
CA SER A 1206 59.78 -4.98 -11.69
C SER A 1206 58.88 -4.78 -10.46
N ASP A 1207 59.23 -5.05 -9.21
CA ASP A 1207 60.44 -5.58 -8.58
C ASP A 1207 60.12 -5.98 -7.12
N SER A 1208 60.96 -6.87 -6.55
CA SER A 1208 61.23 -7.14 -5.11
C SER A 1208 60.09 -7.76 -4.27
N ASP A 1209 60.25 -8.79 -3.44
CA ASP A 1209 61.43 -9.31 -2.74
C ASP A 1209 61.27 -10.80 -2.38
N SER A 1210 62.41 -11.49 -2.34
CA SER A 1210 62.63 -12.89 -2.00
C SER A 1210 62.71 -13.14 -0.48
N SER A 1211 62.27 -14.32 0.01
CA SER A 1211 63.15 -15.30 0.69
C SER A 1211 62.39 -16.48 1.32
N GLU A 1212 62.88 -17.70 1.00
CA GLU A 1212 63.03 -18.91 1.82
C GLU A 1212 61.78 -19.53 2.50
N GLY A 1213 61.39 -20.80 2.35
CA GLY A 1213 62.11 -22.03 2.00
C GLY A 1213 61.87 -23.07 3.11
N HIS A 1214 61.21 -24.21 2.82
CA HIS A 1214 61.43 -25.56 3.40
C HIS A 1214 60.29 -26.57 3.06
N ASN A 1215 60.55 -27.45 2.08
CA ASN A 1215 60.50 -28.93 2.08
C ASN A 1215 59.96 -29.66 3.34
N LEU A 1216 59.31 -30.84 3.36
CA LEU A 1216 59.06 -31.98 2.46
C LEU A 1216 58.18 -32.99 3.27
N VAL A 1217 57.06 -33.53 2.73
CA VAL A 1217 56.80 -34.98 2.44
C VAL A 1217 55.62 -35.59 3.23
N THR A 1218 54.58 -36.04 2.49
CA THR A 1218 54.05 -37.43 2.47
C THR A 1218 52.97 -37.56 1.38
N LYS A 1219 52.90 -38.74 0.74
CA LYS A 1219 52.10 -39.18 -0.45
C LYS A 1219 51.44 -40.54 -0.07
N PRO A 1220 50.56 -41.22 -0.87
CA PRO A 1220 49.80 -40.86 -2.09
C PRO A 1220 48.35 -41.48 -2.22
N LYS A 1221 47.65 -41.15 -3.35
CA LYS A 1221 46.54 -41.87 -4.08
C LYS A 1221 45.16 -41.94 -3.36
N ALA A 1222 43.99 -41.77 -4.00
CA ALA A 1222 43.52 -42.26 -5.30
C ALA A 1222 42.22 -41.53 -5.79
N ASP A 1223 41.96 -41.61 -7.10
CA ASP A 1223 40.77 -41.18 -7.84
C ASP A 1223 39.40 -41.55 -7.24
N ARG A 1224 38.38 -40.68 -7.46
CA ARG A 1224 37.24 -40.94 -8.37
C ARG A 1224 36.12 -39.87 -8.28
N THR A 1225 35.78 -39.33 -9.45
CA THR A 1225 34.43 -38.96 -9.97
C THR A 1225 33.50 -38.12 -9.07
N ALA A 1226 33.25 -36.85 -9.40
CA ALA A 1226 32.25 -36.39 -10.38
C ALA A 1226 30.80 -36.49 -9.89
N CYS A 1227 30.21 -35.34 -9.53
CA CYS A 1227 29.29 -34.59 -10.39
C CYS A 1227 29.60 -33.10 -10.24
#